data_AF-A0A8H4IWZ6-F1
#
_entry.id   AF-A0A8H4IWZ6-F1
#
_cell.length_a   1.000
_cell.length_b   1.000
_cell.length_c   1.000
_cell.angle_alpha   90.00
_cell.angle_beta   90.00
_cell.angle_gamma   90.00
#
_symmetry.space_group_name_H-M   'P 1'
#
loop_
_entity.id
_entity.type
_entity.pdbx_description
1 polymer ?
#
loop_
_entity_poly.entity_id
_entity_poly.type
_entity_poly.pdbx_seq_one_letter_code
_entity_poly.pdbx_strand_id
1 'polypeptide(L)'
;MSKSTMRAVVFKGPGKVALEDRPIPKIRDPTDIIVKVEYSALCGSELHVFRGHQPSPTDFIMGHEFTGTVEEVGSDVKTVKKGDQIVSPFTVSCGQCFYCKKGFSSRCEKCQLFGTTALDGAQAEYVRIPLADSTVMKAPPGIEEKKLVLMADIFPTGYFAASNAFSSMSKEEIADSTVVVIGCGPVGLCALVNAVDYKPKHLFAVDSIESRLDIAKSLGAEPLNFQKDREGLEHRIKDVTQGRGADVVIEVVGLSPALKLGFDILRPWGIISSIPWTGNQAYGKNLRIQMGRCPVRSIFPQALDALQRKQHQLDFMADKIMPLSEAIEGYDLFDKMKAQKVVFQAQHVPTRELRPKQAPERAHPNGSLRPGLRIVVGLAVFVAAGRLSRDAVEGSAEVQASACKLQWLGCCPRHYSPPSTATPLLPPLSQAQRSIRAPITSSLTSVSSIPFLPPLLFPLPRRTFPTFRPPPDPAAARHCLPKARKSPDLFLDTMSAEEVALQAPAGVDDVAQSFSHLSTTDGGEPIPRTEEEYAQAQLTLRAIVSSKEAGVIIGKAGQNVANLRDETGVRAGVSKVVPGVHDRVLTVTGALNGISKAYHLVAKGLLEGAPSVGMGGVINTSGTHPVRLLISHNQMGTIIGRQGLKIKQIQDASGVRMVAQKEMLPQSTERIVEIQGTPEGIEKATWEIGKCLIDDHERGYGTVLYNPAVRVQAGTGPVSNGFAGNRSYNRTGHGNDFSDSPTYSRRSGSDAASRPPMPTTTEDGEEIQTQNISIPSDMVGCIIGRGGSKISEIRKSSGARISIAKAPHDETGERMFTIMGSPSSNEKALYLLYENLEAEKMRRSQAPQE
;
A
#
# COMPACT_ATOMS: atom_id res chain seq x y z
N MET A 1 -44.68 16.66 -3.67
CA MET A 1 -43.49 17.33 -3.09
C MET A 1 -42.26 16.80 -3.82
N SER A 2 -41.23 17.62 -4.04
CA SER A 2 -39.93 17.11 -4.49
C SER A 2 -39.30 16.25 -3.37
N LYS A 3 -38.64 15.14 -3.73
CA LYS A 3 -37.88 14.34 -2.77
C LYS A 3 -36.74 15.21 -2.23
N SER A 4 -36.62 15.36 -0.91
CA SER A 4 -35.57 16.16 -0.26
C SER A 4 -34.32 15.35 0.09
N THR A 5 -34.50 14.04 0.29
CA THR A 5 -33.43 13.07 0.53
C THR A 5 -33.26 12.10 -0.63
N MET A 6 -32.14 11.39 -0.61
CA MET A 6 -31.80 10.27 -1.47
C MET A 6 -31.23 9.14 -0.60
N ARG A 7 -31.41 7.90 -1.03
CA ARG A 7 -30.68 6.77 -0.42
C ARG A 7 -29.24 6.78 -0.91
N ALA A 8 -28.30 6.55 0.00
CA ALA A 8 -26.87 6.52 -0.26
C ALA A 8 -26.16 5.47 0.62
N VAL A 9 -25.08 4.89 0.11
CA VAL A 9 -24.20 3.98 0.85
C VAL A 9 -23.14 4.82 1.57
N VAL A 10 -23.22 4.88 2.89
CA VAL A 10 -22.36 5.71 3.74
C VAL A 10 -21.33 4.84 4.46
N PHE A 11 -20.07 5.26 4.48
CA PHE A 11 -19.01 4.56 5.22
C PHE A 11 -19.10 4.86 6.72
N LYS A 12 -19.27 3.82 7.55
CA LYS A 12 -19.43 3.95 9.01
C LYS A 12 -18.26 3.31 9.79
N GLY A 13 -17.15 3.01 9.11
CA GLY A 13 -15.92 2.45 9.69
C GLY A 13 -15.53 1.08 9.10
N PRO A 14 -14.37 0.51 9.51
CA PRO A 14 -13.91 -0.79 9.03
C PRO A 14 -14.98 -1.88 9.17
N GLY A 15 -15.16 -2.68 8.11
CA GLY A 15 -16.19 -3.70 7.97
C GLY A 15 -17.63 -3.18 7.83
N LYS A 16 -17.85 -1.85 7.79
CA LYS A 16 -19.19 -1.27 7.99
C LYS A 16 -19.55 -0.16 7.00
N VAL A 17 -20.45 -0.49 6.09
CA VAL A 17 -21.26 0.48 5.32
C VAL A 17 -22.72 0.41 5.76
N ALA A 18 -23.45 1.51 5.63
CA ALA A 18 -24.89 1.58 5.89
C ALA A 18 -25.62 2.22 4.70
N LEU A 19 -26.87 1.82 4.47
CA LEU A 19 -27.76 2.52 3.54
C LEU A 19 -28.56 3.57 4.32
N GLU A 20 -28.35 4.85 4.01
CA GLU A 20 -28.93 5.98 4.76
C GLU A 20 -29.62 6.97 3.82
N ASP A 21 -30.66 7.65 4.31
CA ASP A 21 -31.25 8.81 3.65
C ASP A 21 -30.36 10.05 3.90
N ARG A 22 -29.69 10.53 2.85
CA ARG A 22 -28.86 11.75 2.85
C ARG A 22 -29.57 12.86 2.06
N PRO A 23 -29.33 14.15 2.31
CA PRO A 23 -29.91 15.22 1.50
C PRO A 23 -29.52 15.08 0.02
N ILE A 24 -30.44 15.39 -0.91
CA ILE A 24 -30.07 15.48 -2.33
C ILE A 24 -29.03 16.61 -2.49
N PRO A 25 -27.88 16.36 -3.13
CA PRO A 25 -26.85 17.37 -3.32
C PRO A 25 -27.35 18.52 -4.22
N LYS A 26 -26.89 19.72 -3.93
CA LYS A 26 -27.17 20.94 -4.70
C LYS A 26 -25.90 21.43 -5.38
N ILE A 27 -26.06 22.18 -6.47
CA ILE A 27 -25.01 23.01 -7.06
C ILE A 27 -24.41 23.89 -5.95
N ARG A 28 -23.07 23.85 -5.79
CA ARG A 28 -22.33 24.75 -4.88
C ARG A 28 -21.53 25.77 -5.70
N ASP A 29 -20.90 25.30 -6.78
CA ASP A 29 -20.07 26.08 -7.67
C ASP A 29 -20.74 26.22 -9.06
N PRO A 30 -20.62 27.35 -9.77
CA PRO A 30 -21.16 27.53 -11.13
C PRO A 30 -20.73 26.49 -12.17
N THR A 31 -19.66 25.73 -11.88
CA THR A 31 -19.09 24.67 -12.73
C THR A 31 -19.54 23.26 -12.36
N ASP A 32 -20.43 23.11 -11.38
CA ASP A 32 -20.99 21.83 -10.96
C ASP A 32 -22.09 21.33 -11.91
N ILE A 33 -22.31 20.01 -11.89
CA ILE A 33 -23.59 19.41 -12.26
C ILE A 33 -24.09 18.49 -11.14
N ILE A 34 -25.41 18.33 -11.04
CA ILE A 34 -26.03 17.23 -10.29
C ILE A 34 -26.45 16.16 -11.28
N VAL A 35 -26.01 14.93 -11.05
CA VAL A 35 -26.35 13.76 -11.86
C VAL A 35 -27.24 12.83 -11.06
N LYS A 36 -28.34 12.43 -11.66
CA LYS A 36 -29.17 11.33 -11.21
C LYS A 36 -28.47 10.02 -11.62
N VAL A 37 -27.86 9.34 -10.65
CA VAL A 37 -27.05 8.15 -10.91
C VAL A 37 -27.95 7.03 -11.43
N GLU A 38 -27.51 6.29 -12.44
CA GLU A 38 -28.24 5.16 -12.99
C GLU A 38 -27.57 3.84 -12.59
N TYR A 39 -26.31 3.66 -12.96
CA TYR A 39 -25.43 2.61 -12.44
C TYR A 39 -24.21 3.22 -11.75
N SER A 40 -23.93 2.77 -10.53
CA SER A 40 -22.62 2.88 -9.88
C SER A 40 -22.01 1.49 -9.75
N ALA A 41 -20.70 1.37 -9.61
CA ALA A 41 -20.02 0.10 -9.40
C ALA A 41 -19.09 0.15 -8.19
N LEU A 42 -18.79 -1.04 -7.66
CA LEU A 42 -17.90 -1.24 -6.53
C LEU A 42 -16.48 -1.53 -7.03
N CYS A 43 -15.49 -0.74 -6.60
CA CYS A 43 -14.10 -0.91 -7.00
C CYS A 43 -13.26 -1.62 -5.92
N GLY A 44 -12.22 -2.37 -6.33
CA GLY A 44 -11.31 -3.06 -5.41
C GLY A 44 -10.55 -2.12 -4.48
N SER A 45 -10.33 -0.88 -4.92
CA SER A 45 -9.75 0.21 -4.12
C SER A 45 -10.65 0.61 -2.94
N GLU A 46 -11.97 0.55 -3.10
CA GLU A 46 -12.94 0.84 -2.03
C GLU A 46 -12.91 -0.22 -0.94
N LEU A 47 -12.52 -1.46 -1.27
CA LEU A 47 -12.27 -2.50 -0.28
C LEU A 47 -11.06 -2.21 0.61
N HIS A 48 -10.09 -1.37 0.20
CA HIS A 48 -9.01 -0.96 1.11
C HIS A 48 -9.52 -0.05 2.23
N VAL A 49 -10.48 0.84 1.93
CA VAL A 49 -11.16 1.66 2.94
C VAL A 49 -12.10 0.80 3.78
N PHE A 50 -12.93 -0.03 3.14
CA PHE A 50 -13.86 -0.93 3.82
C PHE A 50 -13.15 -1.88 4.80
N ARG A 51 -12.01 -2.48 4.43
CA ARG A 51 -11.23 -3.36 5.30
C ARG A 51 -10.39 -2.63 6.36
N GLY A 52 -10.38 -1.29 6.35
CA GLY A 52 -9.51 -0.49 7.23
C GLY A 52 -8.02 -0.53 6.86
N HIS A 53 -7.64 -1.09 5.70
CA HIS A 53 -6.26 -1.09 5.21
C HIS A 53 -5.80 0.33 4.84
N GLN A 54 -6.73 1.20 4.46
CA GLN A 54 -6.51 2.63 4.28
C GLN A 54 -7.28 3.41 5.37
N PRO A 55 -6.60 3.91 6.42
CA PRO A 55 -7.22 4.78 7.43
C PRO A 55 -7.96 5.95 6.76
N SER A 56 -9.26 6.07 7.06
CA SER A 56 -10.16 7.04 6.45
C SER A 56 -11.21 7.45 7.49
N PRO A 57 -11.59 8.75 7.61
CA PRO A 57 -12.68 9.15 8.49
C PRO A 57 -14.03 8.64 7.95
N THR A 58 -15.08 8.70 8.76
CA THR A 58 -16.40 8.14 8.45
C THR A 58 -17.38 9.20 7.92
N ASP A 59 -18.62 8.76 7.63
CA ASP A 59 -19.79 9.55 7.26
C ASP A 59 -19.79 10.24 5.88
N PHE A 60 -18.94 9.78 4.96
CA PHE A 60 -19.02 10.13 3.54
C PHE A 60 -19.72 9.04 2.71
N ILE A 61 -20.30 9.42 1.57
CA ILE A 61 -20.96 8.50 0.62
C ILE A 61 -19.90 7.78 -0.23
N MET A 62 -19.99 6.45 -0.36
CA MET A 62 -19.09 5.61 -1.17
C MET A 62 -19.35 5.72 -2.69
N GLY A 63 -18.47 5.16 -3.52
CA GLY A 63 -18.64 5.03 -4.97
C GLY A 63 -17.89 6.05 -5.79
N HIS A 64 -16.94 5.60 -6.61
CA HIS A 64 -16.27 6.44 -7.61
C HIS A 64 -16.37 5.96 -9.05
N GLU A 65 -16.98 4.79 -9.28
CA GLU A 65 -17.39 4.35 -10.62
C GLU A 65 -18.88 4.60 -10.81
N PHE A 66 -19.27 5.44 -11.79
CA PHE A 66 -20.69 5.72 -12.03
C PHE A 66 -21.04 6.33 -13.40
N THR A 67 -22.32 6.20 -13.72
CA THR A 67 -23.02 6.70 -14.90
C THR A 67 -24.36 7.30 -14.49
N GLY A 68 -24.95 8.15 -15.33
CA GLY A 68 -26.33 8.62 -15.11
C GLY A 68 -26.68 9.86 -15.90
N THR A 69 -27.90 10.35 -15.67
CA THR A 69 -28.48 11.49 -16.40
C THR A 69 -28.23 12.80 -15.66
N VAL A 70 -27.83 13.85 -16.37
CA VAL A 70 -27.70 15.19 -15.80
C VAL A 70 -29.08 15.73 -15.39
N GLU A 71 -29.25 16.05 -14.11
CA GLU A 71 -30.49 16.56 -13.51
C GLU A 71 -30.43 18.09 -13.31
N GLU A 72 -29.30 18.63 -12.83
CA GLU A 72 -29.10 20.07 -12.60
C GLU A 72 -27.73 20.51 -13.13
N VAL A 73 -27.62 21.77 -13.56
CA VAL A 73 -26.44 22.31 -14.26
C VAL A 73 -26.14 23.72 -13.76
N GLY A 74 -24.91 23.97 -13.30
CA GLY A 74 -24.43 25.30 -12.93
C GLY A 74 -24.27 26.23 -14.14
N SER A 75 -24.31 27.54 -13.91
CA SER A 75 -24.37 28.57 -14.98
C SER A 75 -23.20 28.58 -15.97
N ASP A 76 -22.05 28.02 -15.58
CA ASP A 76 -20.80 28.16 -16.32
C ASP A 76 -20.43 26.90 -17.13
N VAL A 77 -21.20 25.82 -16.95
CA VAL A 77 -21.07 24.53 -17.65
C VAL A 77 -21.60 24.64 -19.07
N LYS A 78 -20.78 24.22 -20.06
CA LYS A 78 -21.03 24.45 -21.50
C LYS A 78 -21.04 23.17 -22.34
N THR A 79 -20.48 22.07 -21.85
CA THR A 79 -20.36 20.82 -22.61
C THR A 79 -21.61 19.94 -22.48
N VAL A 80 -22.23 19.88 -21.31
CA VAL A 80 -23.40 19.04 -20.98
C VAL A 80 -24.62 19.87 -20.62
N LYS A 81 -25.82 19.31 -20.78
CA LYS A 81 -27.10 19.91 -20.37
C LYS A 81 -27.98 18.89 -19.65
N LYS A 82 -29.01 19.36 -18.93
CA LYS A 82 -30.04 18.50 -18.33
C LYS A 82 -30.60 17.51 -19.36
N GLY A 83 -30.69 16.23 -18.99
CA GLY A 83 -31.11 15.14 -19.86
C GLY A 83 -30.02 14.50 -20.72
N ASP A 84 -28.78 15.01 -20.72
CA ASP A 84 -27.65 14.26 -21.29
C ASP A 84 -27.29 13.09 -20.35
N GLN A 85 -27.06 11.89 -20.93
CA GLN A 85 -26.43 10.77 -20.22
C GLN A 85 -24.91 10.99 -20.15
N ILE A 86 -24.28 10.70 -19.02
CA ILE A 86 -22.84 10.83 -18.80
C ILE A 86 -22.21 9.59 -18.14
N VAL A 87 -20.88 9.53 -18.22
CA VAL A 87 -20.00 8.74 -17.35
C VAL A 87 -18.94 9.67 -16.76
N SER A 88 -18.65 9.52 -15.47
CA SER A 88 -17.58 10.29 -14.83
C SER A 88 -16.34 9.43 -14.65
N PRO A 89 -15.15 9.91 -15.04
CA PRO A 89 -13.90 9.44 -14.46
C PRO A 89 -13.94 9.51 -12.93
N PHE A 90 -13.28 8.56 -12.27
CA PHE A 90 -13.20 8.48 -10.80
C PHE A 90 -12.50 9.65 -10.09
N THR A 91 -11.96 10.62 -10.84
CA THR A 91 -11.36 11.84 -10.30
C THR A 91 -11.80 13.09 -11.04
N VAL A 92 -12.16 14.12 -10.30
CA VAL A 92 -12.36 15.49 -10.80
C VAL A 92 -11.08 16.01 -11.46
N SER A 93 -11.22 16.76 -12.55
CA SER A 93 -10.10 17.38 -13.28
C SER A 93 -10.47 18.78 -13.74
N CYS A 94 -9.53 19.73 -13.69
CA CYS A 94 -9.78 21.15 -13.99
C CYS A 94 -9.47 21.58 -15.44
N GLY A 95 -8.92 20.69 -16.27
CA GLY A 95 -8.57 20.91 -17.68
C GLY A 95 -7.42 21.89 -17.96
N GLN A 96 -7.17 22.84 -17.07
CA GLN A 96 -6.39 24.06 -17.36
C GLN A 96 -5.03 24.16 -16.66
N CYS A 97 -4.74 23.31 -15.67
CA CYS A 97 -3.49 23.35 -14.91
C CYS A 97 -2.31 22.71 -15.67
N PHE A 98 -1.09 22.78 -15.11
CA PHE A 98 0.13 22.26 -15.78
C PHE A 98 -0.01 20.78 -16.15
N TYR A 99 -0.48 19.97 -15.20
CA TYR A 99 -0.68 18.53 -15.39
C TYR A 99 -1.81 18.23 -16.37
N CYS A 100 -2.96 18.93 -16.27
CA CYS A 100 -4.08 18.72 -17.18
C CYS A 100 -3.72 19.05 -18.64
N LYS A 101 -3.05 20.18 -18.87
CA LYS A 101 -2.58 20.60 -20.21
C LYS A 101 -1.54 19.64 -20.84
N LYS A 102 -0.93 18.76 -20.04
CA LYS A 102 0.00 17.72 -20.49
C LYS A 102 -0.61 16.31 -20.57
N GLY A 103 -1.91 16.16 -20.30
CA GLY A 103 -2.57 14.85 -20.27
C GLY A 103 -2.33 14.06 -18.98
N PHE A 104 -1.83 14.67 -17.91
CA PHE A 104 -1.59 14.02 -16.62
C PHE A 104 -2.73 14.28 -15.62
N SER A 105 -3.99 14.03 -16.03
CA SER A 105 -5.19 14.41 -15.27
C SER A 105 -5.25 13.82 -13.85
N SER A 106 -4.68 12.63 -13.63
CA SER A 106 -4.60 11.98 -12.31
C SER A 106 -3.72 12.72 -11.30
N ARG A 107 -2.97 13.74 -11.73
CA ARG A 107 -2.20 14.69 -10.90
C ARG A 107 -2.68 16.14 -11.11
N CYS A 108 -3.94 16.35 -11.43
CA CYS A 108 -4.57 17.68 -11.44
C CYS A 108 -4.37 18.41 -10.10
N GLU A 109 -4.06 19.70 -10.13
CA GLU A 109 -3.91 20.55 -8.93
C GLU A 109 -5.23 20.73 -8.16
N LYS A 110 -6.38 20.56 -8.83
CA LYS A 110 -7.72 20.50 -8.21
C LYS A 110 -8.31 19.08 -8.28
N CYS A 111 -7.47 18.05 -8.18
CA CYS A 111 -7.93 16.66 -8.18
C CYS A 111 -8.72 16.35 -6.90
N GLN A 112 -9.94 15.85 -7.06
CA GLN A 112 -10.75 15.27 -5.97
C GLN A 112 -11.18 13.86 -6.38
N LEU A 113 -11.18 12.94 -5.41
CA LEU A 113 -11.63 11.57 -5.58
C LEU A 113 -13.05 11.45 -5.00
N PHE A 114 -14.00 11.04 -5.84
CA PHE A 114 -15.33 10.64 -5.39
C PHE A 114 -15.22 9.49 -4.38
N GLY A 115 -16.16 9.37 -3.44
CA GLY A 115 -16.06 8.37 -2.39
C GLY A 115 -14.98 8.71 -1.36
N THR A 116 -14.90 9.97 -0.94
CA THR A 116 -14.04 10.43 0.16
C THR A 116 -14.71 11.53 0.99
N THR A 117 -14.17 11.85 2.17
CA THR A 117 -14.60 13.02 2.96
C THR A 117 -14.45 14.36 2.26
N ALA A 118 -13.57 14.46 1.25
CA ALA A 118 -13.41 15.67 0.45
C ALA A 118 -14.46 15.80 -0.67
N LEU A 119 -15.02 14.67 -1.13
CA LEU A 119 -16.04 14.62 -2.18
C LEU A 119 -16.85 13.32 -2.07
N ASP A 120 -18.13 13.46 -1.69
CA ASP A 120 -19.11 12.38 -1.67
C ASP A 120 -19.15 11.60 -2.99
N GLY A 121 -19.31 10.29 -2.88
CA GLY A 121 -19.39 9.36 -3.99
C GLY A 121 -20.78 9.21 -4.60
N ALA A 122 -20.89 8.21 -5.48
CA ALA A 122 -22.02 7.96 -6.36
C ALA A 122 -22.74 6.63 -6.12
N GLN A 123 -22.44 5.88 -5.06
CA GLN A 123 -23.32 4.80 -4.58
C GLN A 123 -24.55 5.41 -3.86
N ALA A 124 -25.29 6.25 -4.59
CA ALA A 124 -26.42 7.05 -4.14
C ALA A 124 -27.36 7.32 -5.32
N GLU A 125 -28.60 7.74 -5.06
CA GLU A 125 -29.55 8.05 -6.14
C GLU A 125 -29.19 9.34 -6.92
N TYR A 126 -28.36 10.23 -6.36
CA TYR A 126 -27.80 11.43 -7.01
C TYR A 126 -26.37 11.71 -6.53
N VAL A 127 -25.59 12.45 -7.33
CA VAL A 127 -24.21 12.88 -7.01
C VAL A 127 -23.90 14.29 -7.55
N ARG A 128 -23.07 15.07 -6.83
CA ARG A 128 -22.51 16.35 -7.31
C ARG A 128 -21.17 16.10 -8.00
N ILE A 129 -21.01 16.61 -9.21
CA ILE A 129 -19.75 16.54 -9.96
C ILE A 129 -19.19 17.95 -10.16
N PRO A 130 -18.09 18.31 -9.47
CA PRO A 130 -17.39 19.57 -9.68
C PRO A 130 -16.65 19.63 -11.02
N LEU A 131 -16.42 20.85 -11.52
CA LEU A 131 -15.62 21.12 -12.72
C LEU A 131 -16.06 20.24 -13.91
N ALA A 132 -17.37 20.23 -14.17
CA ALA A 132 -18.03 19.23 -15.02
C ALA A 132 -17.45 19.15 -16.43
N ASP A 133 -17.29 20.28 -17.13
CA ASP A 133 -16.78 20.35 -18.51
C ASP A 133 -15.40 19.70 -18.71
N SER A 134 -14.56 19.73 -17.68
CA SER A 134 -13.23 19.11 -17.68
C SER A 134 -13.17 17.76 -16.98
N THR A 135 -14.27 17.29 -16.39
CA THR A 135 -14.37 16.01 -15.66
C THR A 135 -15.19 14.97 -16.42
N VAL A 136 -16.48 15.22 -16.71
CA VAL A 136 -17.35 14.17 -17.28
C VAL A 136 -17.15 13.98 -18.78
N MET A 137 -17.59 12.81 -19.25
CA MET A 137 -17.74 12.47 -20.66
C MET A 137 -19.20 12.11 -20.93
N LYS A 138 -19.77 12.57 -22.05
CA LYS A 138 -21.11 12.13 -22.46
C LYS A 138 -21.09 10.63 -22.78
N ALA A 139 -22.21 9.96 -22.49
CA ALA A 139 -22.42 8.58 -22.87
C ALA A 139 -22.24 8.43 -24.41
N PRO A 140 -21.24 7.68 -24.88
CA PRO A 140 -20.97 7.54 -26.30
C PRO A 140 -21.92 6.53 -26.95
N PRO A 141 -22.31 6.72 -28.22
CA PRO A 141 -23.15 5.77 -28.91
C PRO A 141 -22.45 4.42 -29.08
N GLY A 142 -23.24 3.34 -29.08
CA GLY A 142 -22.76 1.98 -29.35
C GLY A 142 -22.04 1.28 -28.20
N ILE A 143 -22.06 1.84 -26.98
CA ILE A 143 -21.70 1.12 -25.75
C ILE A 143 -22.97 0.62 -25.05
N GLU A 144 -22.97 -0.63 -24.58
CA GLU A 144 -24.01 -1.12 -23.66
C GLU A 144 -23.98 -0.34 -22.34
N GLU A 145 -25.13 0.17 -21.93
CA GLU A 145 -25.32 1.01 -20.74
C GLU A 145 -24.73 0.38 -19.46
N LYS A 146 -25.01 -0.90 -19.21
CA LYS A 146 -24.45 -1.69 -18.09
C LYS A 146 -22.91 -1.81 -18.12
N LYS A 147 -22.28 -1.67 -19.30
CA LYS A 147 -20.82 -1.74 -19.52
C LYS A 147 -20.17 -0.36 -19.56
N LEU A 148 -20.94 0.72 -19.70
CA LEU A 148 -20.42 2.10 -19.71
C LEU A 148 -19.76 2.47 -18.37
N VAL A 149 -20.25 1.95 -17.25
CA VAL A 149 -19.67 2.19 -15.91
C VAL A 149 -18.20 1.76 -15.81
N LEU A 150 -17.76 0.79 -16.63
CA LEU A 150 -16.36 0.35 -16.70
C LEU A 150 -15.40 1.46 -17.18
N MET A 151 -15.92 2.48 -17.88
CA MET A 151 -15.16 3.66 -18.33
C MET A 151 -14.90 4.71 -17.24
N ALA A 152 -15.45 4.53 -16.04
CA ALA A 152 -15.18 5.44 -14.92
C ALA A 152 -13.79 5.22 -14.29
N ASP A 153 -13.34 3.96 -14.21
CA ASP A 153 -12.00 3.57 -13.73
C ASP A 153 -11.48 2.33 -14.47
N ILE A 154 -12.01 1.14 -14.19
CA ILE A 154 -11.25 -0.10 -14.37
C ILE A 154 -10.88 -0.47 -15.82
N PHE A 155 -11.69 -0.11 -16.83
CA PHE A 155 -11.32 -0.37 -18.22
C PHE A 155 -10.21 0.60 -18.71
N PRO A 156 -10.35 1.93 -18.58
CA PRO A 156 -9.24 2.87 -18.79
C PRO A 156 -7.99 2.54 -17.98
N THR A 157 -8.11 2.09 -16.72
CA THR A 157 -6.96 1.71 -15.88
C THR A 157 -6.28 0.44 -16.39
N GLY A 158 -7.02 -0.58 -16.85
CA GLY A 158 -6.44 -1.73 -17.55
C GLY A 158 -5.80 -1.36 -18.88
N TYR A 159 -6.45 -0.52 -19.69
CA TYR A 159 -5.90 0.04 -20.93
C TYR A 159 -4.59 0.80 -20.67
N PHE A 160 -4.54 1.62 -19.61
CA PHE A 160 -3.34 2.37 -19.22
C PHE A 160 -2.18 1.45 -18.84
N ALA A 161 -2.44 0.41 -18.03
CA ALA A 161 -1.42 -0.56 -17.63
C ALA A 161 -0.80 -1.27 -18.86
N ALA A 162 -1.63 -1.78 -19.78
CA ALA A 162 -1.16 -2.38 -21.03
C ALA A 162 -0.42 -1.35 -21.92
N SER A 163 -1.02 -0.18 -22.14
CA SER A 163 -0.44 0.87 -22.99
C SER A 163 0.90 1.37 -22.46
N ASN A 164 1.10 1.44 -21.14
CA ASN A 164 2.37 1.85 -20.53
C ASN A 164 3.45 0.80 -20.72
N ALA A 165 3.11 -0.47 -20.50
CA ALA A 165 4.02 -1.60 -20.63
C ALA A 165 4.63 -1.70 -22.04
N PHE A 166 3.85 -1.38 -23.08
CA PHE A 166 4.27 -1.41 -24.48
C PHE A 166 4.65 -0.04 -25.07
N SER A 167 4.47 1.07 -24.35
CA SER A 167 4.62 2.46 -24.85
C SER A 167 6.00 2.81 -25.42
N SER A 168 7.00 1.97 -25.16
CA SER A 168 8.42 2.24 -25.43
C SER A 168 9.14 1.02 -26.01
N MET A 169 8.39 0.21 -26.77
CA MET A 169 8.82 -0.94 -27.56
C MET A 169 8.33 -0.80 -29.01
N SER A 170 9.05 -1.38 -29.97
CA SER A 170 8.58 -1.54 -31.34
C SER A 170 7.54 -2.68 -31.46
N LYS A 171 6.81 -2.75 -32.59
CA LYS A 171 5.84 -3.84 -32.81
C LYS A 171 6.52 -5.21 -32.90
N GLU A 172 7.76 -5.22 -33.38
CA GLU A 172 8.62 -6.38 -33.55
C GLU A 172 9.16 -6.83 -32.19
N GLU A 173 9.68 -5.90 -31.36
CA GLU A 173 10.07 -6.19 -29.96
C GLU A 173 8.90 -6.75 -29.14
N ILE A 174 7.69 -6.24 -29.37
CA ILE A 174 6.46 -6.74 -28.74
C ILE A 174 6.13 -8.15 -29.24
N ALA A 175 6.13 -8.38 -30.56
CA ALA A 175 5.78 -9.67 -31.16
C ALA A 175 6.73 -10.82 -30.76
N ASP A 176 7.97 -10.51 -30.36
CA ASP A 176 8.91 -11.49 -29.78
C ASP A 176 8.87 -11.58 -28.23
N SER A 177 8.16 -10.68 -27.55
CA SER A 177 8.17 -10.57 -26.08
C SER A 177 7.34 -11.62 -25.36
N THR A 178 7.80 -12.01 -24.17
CA THR A 178 7.03 -12.73 -23.16
C THR A 178 6.49 -11.77 -22.11
N VAL A 179 5.16 -11.70 -22.00
CA VAL A 179 4.42 -10.78 -21.12
C VAL A 179 3.73 -11.57 -20.01
N VAL A 180 3.75 -11.06 -18.78
CA VAL A 180 3.01 -11.63 -17.64
C VAL A 180 2.09 -10.57 -17.04
N VAL A 181 0.80 -10.87 -16.92
CA VAL A 181 -0.17 -10.08 -16.14
C VAL A 181 -0.33 -10.74 -14.78
N ILE A 182 -0.04 -10.02 -13.69
CA ILE A 182 -0.17 -10.50 -12.32
C ILE A 182 -1.38 -9.83 -11.65
N GLY A 183 -2.36 -10.66 -11.29
CA GLY A 183 -3.69 -10.27 -10.83
C GLY A 183 -4.72 -10.41 -11.95
N CYS A 184 -5.68 -11.31 -11.78
CA CYS A 184 -6.82 -11.50 -12.70
C CYS A 184 -8.13 -10.96 -12.09
N GLY A 185 -8.03 -9.96 -11.19
CA GLY A 185 -9.16 -9.11 -10.79
C GLY A 185 -9.63 -8.19 -11.93
N PRO A 186 -10.66 -7.35 -11.72
CA PRO A 186 -11.28 -6.58 -12.80
C PRO A 186 -10.33 -5.72 -13.64
N VAL A 187 -9.41 -4.99 -12.98
CA VAL A 187 -8.39 -4.18 -13.67
C VAL A 187 -7.44 -5.06 -14.51
N GLY A 188 -7.06 -6.23 -14.00
CA GLY A 188 -6.14 -7.14 -14.68
C GLY A 188 -6.75 -7.87 -15.87
N LEU A 189 -8.03 -8.23 -15.81
CA LEU A 189 -8.74 -8.73 -16.99
C LEU A 189 -8.92 -7.61 -18.03
N CYS A 190 -9.21 -6.37 -17.61
CA CYS A 190 -9.18 -5.22 -18.53
C CYS A 190 -7.77 -4.95 -19.10
N ALA A 191 -6.70 -5.19 -18.36
CA ALA A 191 -5.33 -5.07 -18.85
C ALA A 191 -4.98 -6.17 -19.85
N LEU A 192 -5.32 -7.42 -19.55
CA LEU A 192 -5.16 -8.59 -20.43
C LEU A 192 -5.91 -8.40 -21.76
N VAL A 193 -7.19 -8.03 -21.70
CA VAL A 193 -8.02 -7.72 -22.87
C VAL A 193 -7.38 -6.65 -23.77
N ASN A 194 -6.66 -5.69 -23.18
CA ASN A 194 -5.92 -4.70 -23.96
C ASN A 194 -4.54 -5.18 -24.42
N ALA A 195 -3.82 -5.98 -23.62
CA ALA A 195 -2.53 -6.57 -23.98
C ALA A 195 -2.60 -7.52 -25.19
N VAL A 196 -3.72 -8.20 -25.40
CA VAL A 196 -3.91 -9.12 -26.55
C VAL A 196 -3.85 -8.39 -27.91
N ASP A 197 -4.28 -7.13 -28.01
CA ASP A 197 -4.19 -6.35 -29.28
C ASP A 197 -2.73 -6.12 -29.71
N TYR A 198 -1.80 -6.09 -28.75
CA TYR A 198 -0.37 -5.90 -28.99
C TYR A 198 0.29 -7.18 -29.54
N LYS A 199 -0.36 -8.35 -29.40
CA LYS A 199 0.09 -9.66 -29.92
C LYS A 199 1.51 -10.06 -29.48
N PRO A 200 1.80 -10.09 -28.17
CA PRO A 200 3.07 -10.65 -27.68
C PRO A 200 3.17 -12.15 -27.99
N LYS A 201 4.41 -12.66 -28.06
CA LYS A 201 4.73 -14.05 -28.36
C LYS A 201 4.09 -15.02 -27.36
N HIS A 202 4.15 -14.64 -26.10
CA HIS A 202 3.54 -15.34 -24.97
C HIS A 202 2.89 -14.32 -24.05
N LEU A 203 1.64 -14.56 -23.66
CA LEU A 203 0.91 -13.78 -22.67
C LEU A 203 0.46 -14.71 -21.55
N PHE A 204 1.04 -14.55 -20.37
CA PHE A 204 0.68 -15.32 -19.18
C PHE A 204 -0.23 -14.50 -18.26
N ALA A 205 -1.13 -15.20 -17.56
CA ALA A 205 -2.03 -14.63 -16.57
C ALA A 205 -1.84 -15.34 -15.22
N VAL A 206 -1.51 -14.58 -14.17
CA VAL A 206 -1.17 -15.10 -12.84
C VAL A 206 -2.20 -14.63 -11.81
N ASP A 207 -2.80 -15.57 -11.10
CA ASP A 207 -3.73 -15.35 -9.96
C ASP A 207 -3.69 -16.63 -9.09
N SER A 208 -4.42 -16.64 -7.97
CA SER A 208 -4.64 -17.84 -7.16
C SER A 208 -6.02 -18.46 -7.38
N ILE A 209 -6.98 -17.69 -7.89
CA ILE A 209 -8.38 -18.09 -8.02
C ILE A 209 -8.65 -18.66 -9.42
N GLU A 210 -8.99 -19.95 -9.48
CA GLU A 210 -9.12 -20.67 -10.76
C GLU A 210 -10.17 -20.04 -11.70
N SER A 211 -11.33 -19.63 -11.18
CA SER A 211 -12.38 -19.01 -11.99
C SER A 211 -11.95 -17.69 -12.65
N ARG A 212 -10.96 -16.98 -12.09
CA ARG A 212 -10.35 -15.81 -12.75
C ARG A 212 -9.36 -16.22 -13.84
N LEU A 213 -8.63 -17.31 -13.61
CA LEU A 213 -7.71 -17.90 -14.58
C LEU A 213 -8.45 -18.50 -15.79
N ASP A 214 -9.62 -19.12 -15.58
CA ASP A 214 -10.49 -19.59 -16.66
C ASP A 214 -11.00 -18.43 -17.53
N ILE A 215 -11.40 -17.30 -16.91
CA ILE A 215 -11.76 -16.09 -17.67
C ILE A 215 -10.53 -15.56 -18.42
N ALA A 216 -9.38 -15.43 -17.77
CA ALA A 216 -8.13 -14.99 -18.40
C ALA A 216 -7.72 -15.87 -19.60
N LYS A 217 -7.95 -17.18 -19.50
CA LYS A 217 -7.76 -18.17 -20.57
C LYS A 217 -8.74 -17.98 -21.73
N SER A 218 -10.02 -17.74 -21.45
CA SER A 218 -11.03 -17.44 -22.47
C SER A 218 -10.73 -16.15 -23.26
N LEU A 219 -9.98 -15.22 -22.64
CA LEU A 219 -9.55 -13.96 -23.22
C LEU A 219 -8.19 -14.05 -23.96
N GLY A 220 -7.54 -15.22 -23.97
CA GLY A 220 -6.35 -15.49 -24.80
C GLY A 220 -4.99 -15.48 -24.08
N ALA A 221 -4.96 -15.52 -22.74
CA ALA A 221 -3.71 -15.73 -21.98
C ALA A 221 -3.52 -17.20 -21.56
N GLU A 222 -2.28 -17.61 -21.30
CA GLU A 222 -1.96 -18.90 -20.66
C GLU A 222 -2.02 -18.73 -19.12
N PRO A 223 -2.93 -19.42 -18.41
CA PRO A 223 -3.11 -19.25 -16.97
C PRO A 223 -2.05 -20.01 -16.14
N LEU A 224 -1.51 -19.36 -15.11
CA LEU A 224 -0.56 -19.95 -14.15
C LEU A 224 -1.01 -19.67 -12.71
N ASN A 225 -1.33 -20.71 -11.94
CA ASN A 225 -1.80 -20.58 -10.56
C ASN A 225 -0.62 -20.59 -9.56
N PHE A 226 -0.25 -19.42 -9.05
CA PHE A 226 0.93 -19.27 -8.18
C PHE A 226 0.80 -19.90 -6.79
N GLN A 227 -0.41 -20.25 -6.34
CA GLN A 227 -0.63 -20.94 -5.07
C GLN A 227 -0.60 -22.46 -5.21
N LYS A 228 -1.04 -22.99 -6.36
CA LYS A 228 -0.98 -24.44 -6.64
C LYS A 228 0.40 -24.90 -7.08
N ASP A 229 1.05 -24.13 -7.96
CA ASP A 229 2.32 -24.51 -8.57
C ASP A 229 3.19 -23.28 -8.88
N ARG A 230 3.95 -22.83 -7.88
CA ARG A 230 4.90 -21.71 -8.03
C ARG A 230 6.14 -22.10 -8.84
N GLU A 231 6.63 -23.33 -8.67
CA GLU A 231 7.84 -23.78 -9.37
C GLU A 231 7.57 -24.00 -10.85
N GLY A 232 6.42 -24.60 -11.21
CA GLY A 232 5.95 -24.72 -12.59
C GLY A 232 5.63 -23.38 -13.25
N LEU A 233 5.07 -22.41 -12.52
CA LEU A 233 4.91 -21.03 -13.00
C LEU A 233 6.27 -20.41 -13.40
N GLU A 234 7.26 -20.48 -12.50
CA GLU A 234 8.60 -19.96 -12.78
C GLU A 234 9.31 -20.75 -13.88
N HIS A 235 9.19 -22.08 -13.89
CA HIS A 235 9.74 -22.95 -14.90
C HIS A 235 9.15 -22.66 -16.28
N ARG A 236 7.83 -22.49 -16.39
CA ARG A 236 7.14 -22.23 -17.65
C ARG A 236 7.52 -20.89 -18.28
N ILE A 237 7.69 -19.85 -17.47
CA ILE A 237 8.20 -18.56 -17.94
C ILE A 237 9.67 -18.69 -18.38
N LYS A 238 10.50 -19.43 -17.63
CA LYS A 238 11.92 -19.65 -17.98
C LYS A 238 12.07 -20.50 -19.24
N ASP A 239 11.28 -21.56 -19.42
CA ASP A 239 11.21 -22.43 -20.59
C ASP A 239 11.04 -21.62 -21.89
N VAL A 240 9.93 -20.89 -22.03
CA VAL A 240 9.66 -20.11 -23.26
C VAL A 240 10.62 -18.93 -23.48
N THR A 241 11.31 -18.48 -22.42
CA THR A 241 12.28 -17.36 -22.50
C THR A 241 13.75 -17.80 -22.59
N GLN A 242 14.04 -19.11 -22.68
CA GLN A 242 15.40 -19.67 -22.68
C GLN A 242 16.19 -19.32 -21.41
N GLY A 243 15.55 -19.49 -20.25
CA GLY A 243 16.10 -19.23 -18.92
C GLY A 243 16.13 -17.76 -18.50
N ARG A 244 15.82 -16.82 -19.40
CA ARG A 244 15.99 -15.37 -19.16
C ARG A 244 15.01 -14.79 -18.15
N GLY A 245 13.76 -15.25 -18.15
CA GLY A 245 12.63 -14.60 -17.48
C GLY A 245 11.82 -13.70 -18.42
N ALA A 246 10.66 -13.24 -17.96
CA ALA A 246 9.71 -12.45 -18.73
C ALA A 246 10.30 -11.09 -19.17
N ASP A 247 9.98 -10.66 -20.40
CA ASP A 247 10.38 -9.36 -20.95
C ASP A 247 9.59 -8.20 -20.31
N VAL A 248 8.31 -8.44 -20.01
CA VAL A 248 7.35 -7.43 -19.53
C VAL A 248 6.47 -8.01 -18.41
N VAL A 249 6.32 -7.28 -17.31
CA VAL A 249 5.40 -7.62 -16.21
C VAL A 249 4.41 -6.48 -15.93
N ILE A 250 3.13 -6.79 -16.04
CA ILE A 250 2.00 -5.92 -15.71
C ILE A 250 1.42 -6.41 -14.39
N GLU A 251 1.83 -5.78 -13.28
CA GLU A 251 1.33 -6.11 -11.94
C GLU A 251 0.20 -5.17 -11.54
N VAL A 252 -0.93 -5.72 -11.09
CA VAL A 252 -2.18 -5.00 -10.80
C VAL A 252 -2.94 -5.56 -9.59
N VAL A 253 -2.23 -6.17 -8.63
CA VAL A 253 -2.73 -6.61 -7.32
C VAL A 253 -2.44 -5.57 -6.24
N GLY A 254 -1.28 -4.90 -6.30
CA GLY A 254 -0.85 -3.89 -5.34
C GLY A 254 -0.39 -4.45 -3.99
N LEU A 255 -0.05 -5.74 -3.91
CA LEU A 255 0.44 -6.40 -2.69
C LEU A 255 1.91 -6.82 -2.84
N SER A 256 2.75 -6.46 -1.86
CA SER A 256 4.20 -6.68 -1.87
C SER A 256 4.66 -8.09 -2.31
N PRO A 257 3.98 -9.21 -1.98
CA PRO A 257 4.34 -10.54 -2.49
C PRO A 257 4.14 -10.70 -4.01
N ALA A 258 3.05 -10.18 -4.59
CA ALA A 258 2.80 -10.21 -6.04
C ALA A 258 3.84 -9.37 -6.80
N LEU A 259 4.32 -8.32 -6.15
CA LEU A 259 5.31 -7.38 -6.65
C LEU A 259 6.74 -7.92 -6.57
N LYS A 260 7.07 -8.62 -5.49
CA LYS A 260 8.29 -9.41 -5.38
C LYS A 260 8.32 -10.52 -6.42
N LEU A 261 7.21 -11.26 -6.61
CA LEU A 261 7.07 -12.24 -7.69
C LEU A 261 7.29 -11.60 -9.07
N GLY A 262 6.66 -10.45 -9.33
CA GLY A 262 6.85 -9.70 -10.57
C GLY A 262 8.29 -9.26 -10.81
N PHE A 263 8.99 -8.77 -9.78
CA PHE A 263 10.42 -8.48 -9.88
C PHE A 263 11.25 -9.74 -10.15
N ASP A 264 10.94 -10.86 -9.50
CA ASP A 264 11.75 -12.08 -9.57
C ASP A 264 11.67 -12.75 -10.94
N ILE A 265 10.47 -12.93 -11.51
CA ILE A 265 10.25 -13.56 -12.83
C ILE A 265 10.71 -12.71 -14.02
N LEU A 266 10.87 -11.40 -13.83
CA LEU A 266 11.29 -10.44 -14.86
C LEU A 266 12.79 -10.57 -15.17
N ARG A 267 13.16 -10.60 -16.46
CA ARG A 267 14.57 -10.65 -16.87
C ARG A 267 15.31 -9.32 -16.58
N PRO A 268 16.66 -9.33 -16.53
CA PRO A 268 17.44 -8.10 -16.65
C PRO A 268 17.06 -7.32 -17.93
N TRP A 269 17.08 -5.98 -17.84
CA TRP A 269 16.58 -5.06 -18.87
C TRP A 269 15.09 -5.24 -19.22
N GLY A 270 14.30 -5.87 -18.35
CA GLY A 270 12.85 -6.02 -18.51
C GLY A 270 12.06 -4.74 -18.16
N ILE A 271 10.78 -4.72 -18.54
CA ILE A 271 9.82 -3.65 -18.23
C ILE A 271 8.86 -4.12 -17.12
N ILE A 272 8.63 -3.30 -16.10
CA ILE A 272 7.64 -3.58 -15.05
C ILE A 272 6.80 -2.36 -14.66
N SER A 273 5.51 -2.59 -14.41
CA SER A 273 4.48 -1.54 -14.29
C SER A 273 3.99 -1.25 -12.86
N SER A 274 4.78 -1.47 -11.80
CA SER A 274 4.32 -1.30 -10.39
C SER A 274 5.48 -1.17 -9.35
N ILE A 275 5.20 -1.29 -8.03
CA ILE A 275 6.15 -1.19 -6.87
C ILE A 275 5.71 -2.07 -5.68
N PRO A 276 6.60 -2.68 -4.84
CA PRO A 276 7.97 -2.22 -4.57
C PRO A 276 9.10 -3.28 -4.64
N TRP A 277 10.30 -2.73 -4.83
CA TRP A 277 11.63 -3.29 -4.58
C TRP A 277 12.57 -2.09 -4.34
N THR A 278 13.78 -2.32 -3.84
CA THR A 278 14.74 -1.23 -3.58
C THR A 278 15.30 -0.63 -4.88
N GLY A 279 15.76 0.63 -4.83
CA GLY A 279 16.49 1.25 -5.94
C GLY A 279 17.73 0.46 -6.37
N ASN A 280 18.40 -0.20 -5.43
CA ASN A 280 19.55 -1.06 -5.70
C ASN A 280 19.15 -2.34 -6.45
N GLN A 281 18.00 -2.94 -6.12
CA GLN A 281 17.45 -4.09 -6.85
C GLN A 281 17.02 -3.70 -8.28
N ALA A 282 16.39 -2.54 -8.46
CA ALA A 282 16.08 -1.99 -9.78
C ALA A 282 17.33 -1.74 -10.64
N TYR A 283 18.37 -1.15 -10.03
CA TYR A 283 19.67 -0.89 -10.65
C TYR A 283 20.36 -2.21 -11.05
N GLY A 284 20.42 -3.19 -10.15
CA GLY A 284 21.06 -4.49 -10.41
C GLY A 284 20.47 -5.27 -11.59
N LYS A 285 19.14 -5.22 -11.79
CA LYS A 285 18.49 -5.78 -13.00
C LYS A 285 18.41 -4.81 -14.18
N ASN A 286 18.89 -3.56 -14.09
CA ASN A 286 18.77 -2.51 -15.11
C ASN A 286 17.32 -2.31 -15.59
N LEU A 287 16.37 -2.20 -14.65
CA LEU A 287 14.93 -2.23 -14.97
C LEU A 287 14.40 -0.95 -15.61
N ARG A 288 13.50 -1.11 -16.58
CA ARG A 288 12.61 -0.05 -17.06
C ARG A 288 11.34 -0.10 -16.21
N ILE A 289 11.10 0.91 -15.38
CA ILE A 289 9.96 0.95 -14.47
C ILE A 289 8.97 2.03 -14.91
N GLN A 290 7.70 1.66 -14.96
CA GLN A 290 6.57 2.59 -15.11
C GLN A 290 5.65 2.43 -13.89
N MET A 291 5.11 3.53 -13.38
CA MET A 291 4.15 3.50 -12.27
C MET A 291 3.28 4.77 -12.29
N GLY A 292 2.03 4.66 -11.85
CA GLY A 292 1.19 5.82 -11.59
C GLY A 292 -0.32 5.56 -11.64
N ARG A 293 -1.08 6.46 -11.04
CA ARG A 293 -2.56 6.47 -11.13
C ARG A 293 -2.99 6.80 -12.57
N CYS A 294 -3.91 6.00 -13.10
CA CYS A 294 -4.47 6.17 -14.42
C CYS A 294 -5.04 7.59 -14.66
N PRO A 295 -4.56 8.36 -15.66
CA PRO A 295 -5.11 9.65 -16.04
C PRO A 295 -6.34 9.48 -16.94
N VAL A 296 -7.38 8.84 -16.40
CA VAL A 296 -8.59 8.39 -17.13
C VAL A 296 -9.11 9.47 -18.09
N ARG A 297 -9.31 10.69 -17.60
CA ARG A 297 -9.88 11.81 -18.40
C ARG A 297 -9.05 12.18 -19.64
N SER A 298 -7.74 11.93 -19.62
CA SER A 298 -6.83 12.19 -20.75
C SER A 298 -6.82 11.07 -21.79
N ILE A 299 -6.93 9.82 -21.34
CA ILE A 299 -6.87 8.63 -22.20
C ILE A 299 -8.26 8.11 -22.60
N PHE A 300 -9.32 8.75 -22.10
CA PHE A 300 -10.70 8.31 -22.28
C PHE A 300 -11.06 8.05 -23.76
N PRO A 301 -10.70 8.89 -24.75
CA PRO A 301 -11.01 8.60 -26.16
C PRO A 301 -10.37 7.31 -26.67
N GLN A 302 -9.12 7.05 -26.30
CA GLN A 302 -8.36 5.86 -26.73
C GLN A 302 -8.87 4.59 -26.04
N ALA A 303 -9.15 4.67 -24.74
CA ALA A 303 -9.78 3.58 -23.99
C ALA A 303 -11.21 3.31 -24.49
N LEU A 304 -11.96 4.34 -24.89
CA LEU A 304 -13.31 4.17 -25.42
C LEU A 304 -13.33 3.38 -26.74
N ASP A 305 -12.44 3.70 -27.69
CA ASP A 305 -12.31 2.93 -28.94
C ASP A 305 -12.02 1.44 -28.63
N ALA A 306 -11.11 1.18 -27.70
CA ALA A 306 -10.79 -0.18 -27.28
C ALA A 306 -11.99 -0.89 -26.63
N LEU A 307 -12.81 -0.20 -25.82
CA LEU A 307 -14.02 -0.77 -25.26
C LEU A 307 -15.11 -1.00 -26.33
N GLN A 308 -15.34 -0.05 -27.24
CA GLN A 308 -16.33 -0.20 -28.31
C GLN A 308 -16.07 -1.46 -29.15
N ARG A 309 -14.81 -1.76 -29.44
CA ARG A 309 -14.37 -2.98 -30.14
C ARG A 309 -14.52 -4.26 -29.30
N LYS A 310 -14.43 -4.20 -27.97
CA LYS A 310 -14.24 -5.39 -27.09
C LYS A 310 -15.30 -5.61 -26.01
N GLN A 311 -16.33 -4.78 -25.91
CA GLN A 311 -17.40 -4.92 -24.90
C GLN A 311 -18.10 -6.30 -24.92
N HIS A 312 -18.09 -7.00 -26.07
CA HIS A 312 -18.59 -8.38 -26.22
C HIS A 312 -17.74 -9.44 -25.48
N GLN A 313 -16.54 -9.08 -25.01
CA GLN A 313 -15.63 -9.94 -24.24
C GLN A 313 -15.76 -9.68 -22.73
N LEU A 314 -16.59 -8.72 -22.31
CA LEU A 314 -16.66 -8.19 -20.94
C LEU A 314 -18.05 -8.35 -20.31
N ASP A 315 -18.87 -9.28 -20.79
CA ASP A 315 -20.19 -9.55 -20.19
C ASP A 315 -20.09 -9.95 -18.72
N PHE A 316 -19.08 -10.73 -18.35
CA PHE A 316 -18.81 -11.16 -16.97
C PHE A 316 -18.55 -9.99 -15.98
N MET A 317 -18.24 -8.78 -16.49
CA MET A 317 -18.12 -7.57 -15.66
C MET A 317 -19.49 -6.99 -15.25
N ALA A 318 -20.58 -7.49 -15.81
CA ALA A 318 -21.94 -6.99 -15.63
C ALA A 318 -22.96 -8.10 -15.31
N ASP A 319 -22.50 -9.26 -14.79
CA ASP A 319 -23.36 -10.38 -14.38
C ASP A 319 -24.10 -10.13 -13.05
N LYS A 320 -23.42 -9.56 -12.03
CA LYS A 320 -24.01 -9.23 -10.72
C LYS A 320 -24.38 -7.75 -10.67
N ILE A 321 -25.46 -7.41 -11.38
CA ILE A 321 -26.20 -6.14 -11.18
C ILE A 321 -27.18 -6.33 -10.01
N MET A 322 -27.22 -5.37 -9.10
CA MET A 322 -28.03 -5.38 -7.87
C MET A 322 -28.73 -4.03 -7.69
N PRO A 323 -29.93 -3.93 -7.09
CA PRO A 323 -30.46 -2.65 -6.66
C PRO A 323 -29.61 -2.08 -5.51
N LEU A 324 -29.48 -0.75 -5.44
CA LEU A 324 -28.70 -0.07 -4.38
C LEU A 324 -29.16 -0.40 -2.95
N SER A 325 -30.39 -0.87 -2.76
CA SER A 325 -30.89 -1.37 -1.46
C SER A 325 -30.14 -2.61 -0.94
N GLU A 326 -29.51 -3.38 -1.82
CA GLU A 326 -28.74 -4.59 -1.48
C GLU A 326 -27.23 -4.31 -1.38
N ALA A 327 -26.81 -3.03 -1.31
CA ALA A 327 -25.39 -2.66 -1.33
C ALA A 327 -24.56 -3.36 -0.25
N ILE A 328 -25.12 -3.60 0.94
CA ILE A 328 -24.44 -4.31 2.03
C ILE A 328 -24.13 -5.78 1.64
N GLU A 329 -25.04 -6.47 0.94
CA GLU A 329 -24.76 -7.79 0.34
C GLU A 329 -23.71 -7.67 -0.77
N GLY A 330 -23.80 -6.63 -1.61
CA GLY A 330 -22.82 -6.38 -2.67
C GLY A 330 -21.38 -6.22 -2.16
N TYR A 331 -21.20 -5.51 -1.04
CA TYR A 331 -19.92 -5.42 -0.33
C TYR A 331 -19.48 -6.80 0.19
N ASP A 332 -20.35 -7.56 0.85
CA ASP A 332 -20.03 -8.89 1.39
C ASP A 332 -19.61 -9.89 0.29
N LEU A 333 -20.33 -9.90 -0.83
CA LEU A 333 -20.04 -10.76 -1.98
C LEU A 333 -18.72 -10.40 -2.67
N PHE A 334 -18.43 -9.11 -2.81
CA PHE A 334 -17.20 -8.66 -3.46
C PHE A 334 -15.98 -8.82 -2.54
N ASP A 335 -16.14 -8.53 -1.24
CA ASP A 335 -15.11 -8.73 -0.23
C ASP A 335 -14.70 -10.20 -0.11
N LYS A 336 -15.69 -11.10 -0.04
CA LYS A 336 -15.48 -12.57 -0.02
C LYS A 336 -15.18 -13.16 -1.42
N MET A 337 -14.93 -12.31 -2.42
CA MET A 337 -14.53 -12.68 -3.79
C MET A 337 -15.51 -13.62 -4.52
N LYS A 338 -16.79 -13.60 -4.13
CA LYS A 338 -17.89 -14.38 -4.73
C LYS A 338 -18.47 -13.74 -6.00
N ALA A 339 -18.18 -12.46 -6.23
CA ALA A 339 -18.50 -11.75 -7.46
C ALA A 339 -17.21 -11.16 -8.05
N GLN A 340 -17.02 -11.28 -9.37
CA GLN A 340 -15.86 -10.69 -10.03
C GLN A 340 -15.99 -9.16 -10.12
N LYS A 341 -17.21 -8.65 -10.32
CA LYS A 341 -17.58 -7.24 -10.27
C LYS A 341 -19.01 -7.13 -9.71
N VAL A 342 -19.29 -6.06 -8.96
CA VAL A 342 -20.65 -5.73 -8.50
C VAL A 342 -21.02 -4.34 -9.04
N VAL A 343 -22.23 -4.25 -9.58
CA VAL A 343 -22.80 -3.01 -10.14
C VAL A 343 -24.13 -2.73 -9.45
N PHE A 344 -24.27 -1.55 -8.86
CA PHE A 344 -25.48 -1.09 -8.22
C PHE A 344 -26.32 -0.25 -9.18
N GLN A 345 -27.54 -0.70 -9.47
CA GLN A 345 -28.56 0.13 -10.10
C GLN A 345 -29.13 1.07 -9.01
N ALA A 346 -28.83 2.35 -9.15
CA ALA A 346 -29.16 3.37 -8.14
C ALA A 346 -30.66 3.73 -8.15
N GLN A 347 -31.25 3.85 -9.34
CA GLN A 347 -32.69 4.05 -9.48
C GLN A 347 -33.45 2.74 -9.33
N HIS A 348 -34.50 2.74 -8.52
CA HIS A 348 -35.48 1.66 -8.55
C HIS A 348 -36.32 1.78 -9.82
N VAL A 349 -35.90 1.09 -10.88
CA VAL A 349 -36.73 0.86 -12.06
C VAL A 349 -37.76 -0.22 -11.68
N PRO A 350 -39.08 0.08 -11.65
CA PRO A 350 -40.09 -0.96 -11.44
C PRO A 350 -39.94 -1.97 -12.58
N THR A 351 -39.91 -3.26 -12.25
CA THR A 351 -39.68 -4.35 -13.21
C THR A 351 -40.75 -4.32 -14.29
N ARG A 352 -40.45 -3.64 -15.41
CA ARG A 352 -41.32 -3.56 -16.57
C ARG A 352 -41.34 -4.94 -17.21
N GLU A 353 -42.37 -5.72 -16.89
CA GLU A 353 -42.65 -7.00 -17.54
C GLU A 353 -42.40 -6.88 -19.03
N LEU A 354 -41.55 -7.76 -19.56
CA LEU A 354 -41.30 -7.88 -20.99
C LEU A 354 -42.54 -8.47 -21.66
N ARG A 355 -43.58 -7.64 -21.82
CA ARG A 355 -44.71 -7.95 -22.70
C ARG A 355 -44.13 -8.40 -24.04
N PRO A 356 -44.42 -9.62 -24.51
CA PRO A 356 -43.87 -10.11 -25.76
C PRO A 356 -44.14 -9.10 -26.88
N LYS A 357 -43.10 -8.75 -27.64
CA LYS A 357 -43.28 -7.94 -28.85
C LYS A 357 -44.17 -8.74 -29.80
N GLN A 358 -45.43 -8.33 -29.93
CA GLN A 358 -46.30 -8.86 -30.97
C GLN A 358 -45.62 -8.61 -32.32
N ALA A 359 -45.56 -9.66 -33.15
CA ALA A 359 -45.01 -9.56 -34.49
C ALA A 359 -45.85 -8.59 -35.33
N PRO A 360 -45.26 -7.84 -36.28
CA PRO A 360 -46.02 -6.93 -37.13
C PRO A 360 -47.03 -7.71 -37.97
N GLU A 361 -48.31 -7.35 -37.86
CA GLU A 361 -49.38 -7.98 -38.64
C GLU A 361 -49.17 -7.76 -40.14
N ARG A 362 -49.29 -8.83 -40.92
CA ARG A 362 -49.35 -8.73 -42.39
C ARG A 362 -50.73 -8.26 -42.79
N ALA A 363 -50.82 -7.05 -43.34
CA ALA A 363 -52.07 -6.52 -43.87
C ALA A 363 -52.54 -7.32 -45.10
N HIS A 364 -53.74 -7.90 -45.02
CA HIS A 364 -54.57 -8.28 -46.18
C HIS A 364 -56.06 -8.00 -45.86
N PRO A 365 -56.91 -7.76 -46.88
CA PRO A 365 -58.08 -6.88 -46.70
C PRO A 365 -59.41 -7.59 -46.38
N ASN A 366 -60.30 -6.81 -45.75
CA ASN A 366 -61.77 -6.86 -45.72
C ASN A 366 -62.49 -8.10 -46.32
N GLY A 367 -63.16 -8.89 -45.48
CA GLY A 367 -63.96 -10.06 -45.88
C GLY A 367 -65.12 -10.39 -44.93
N SER A 368 -66.07 -9.46 -44.81
CA SER A 368 -67.41 -9.48 -44.18
C SER A 368 -68.03 -10.81 -43.62
N LEU A 369 -68.81 -10.63 -42.54
CA LEU A 369 -69.97 -11.42 -42.02
C LEU A 369 -69.79 -12.33 -40.77
N ARG A 370 -70.94 -12.69 -40.19
CA ARG A 370 -71.26 -13.19 -38.82
C ARG A 370 -72.23 -14.40 -38.92
N PRO A 371 -72.70 -15.04 -37.82
CA PRO A 371 -72.01 -15.57 -36.62
C PRO A 371 -72.50 -16.98 -36.17
N GLY A 372 -71.89 -17.55 -35.12
CA GLY A 372 -72.52 -18.54 -34.21
C GLY A 372 -71.71 -19.84 -33.97
N LEU A 373 -71.90 -20.59 -32.89
CA LEU A 373 -72.59 -20.35 -31.61
C LEU A 373 -72.17 -21.42 -30.56
N ARG A 374 -72.24 -21.11 -29.25
CA ARG A 374 -72.02 -22.01 -28.06
C ARG A 374 -70.52 -22.27 -27.73
N ILE A 375 -69.98 -22.08 -26.50
CA ILE A 375 -70.38 -22.44 -25.10
C ILE A 375 -70.20 -23.97 -24.90
N VAL A 376 -69.37 -24.51 -23.98
CA VAL A 376 -69.46 -24.46 -22.48
C VAL A 376 -68.09 -24.50 -21.75
N VAL A 377 -68.03 -23.69 -20.68
CA VAL A 377 -67.29 -23.67 -19.38
C VAL A 377 -66.50 -24.90 -18.84
N GLY A 378 -65.34 -24.64 -18.21
CA GLY A 378 -64.90 -25.21 -16.89
C GLY A 378 -63.95 -26.41 -16.89
N LEU A 379 -63.17 -26.69 -15.82
CA LEU A 379 -62.81 -25.95 -14.59
C LEU A 379 -61.43 -26.48 -14.06
N ALA A 380 -60.81 -25.79 -13.09
CA ALA A 380 -59.46 -26.08 -12.55
C ALA A 380 -59.38 -27.24 -11.53
N VAL A 381 -58.15 -27.61 -11.10
CA VAL A 381 -57.76 -27.80 -9.67
C VAL A 381 -56.21 -27.89 -9.50
N PHE A 382 -55.74 -27.70 -8.26
CA PHE A 382 -54.35 -27.46 -7.78
C PHE A 382 -53.73 -28.68 -7.03
N VAL A 383 -52.46 -28.52 -6.55
CA VAL A 383 -51.90 -29.02 -5.25
C VAL A 383 -50.66 -29.98 -5.26
N ALA A 384 -49.63 -29.56 -4.49
CA ALA A 384 -48.55 -30.27 -3.75
C ALA A 384 -47.52 -31.26 -4.38
N ALA A 385 -46.30 -30.74 -4.54
CA ALA A 385 -45.05 -31.08 -3.80
C ALA A 385 -44.90 -32.39 -2.97
N GLY A 386 -43.68 -32.96 -3.05
CA GLY A 386 -43.09 -33.94 -2.10
C GLY A 386 -41.55 -33.87 -2.10
N ARG A 387 -40.88 -34.29 -1.01
CA ARG A 387 -39.40 -34.29 -0.84
C ARG A 387 -38.84 -35.72 -0.80
N LEU A 388 -37.50 -35.83 -0.97
CA LEU A 388 -36.53 -36.89 -0.58
C LEU A 388 -35.66 -37.31 -1.80
N SER A 389 -34.43 -37.81 -1.68
CA SER A 389 -33.24 -37.36 -0.91
C SER A 389 -32.05 -38.28 -1.20
N ARG A 390 -30.87 -37.70 -1.48
CA ARG A 390 -29.51 -38.29 -1.28
C ARG A 390 -29.09 -39.56 -2.04
N ASP A 391 -27.82 -39.51 -2.47
CA ASP A 391 -26.81 -40.59 -2.50
C ASP A 391 -27.04 -41.82 -3.43
N ALA A 392 -26.04 -42.44 -4.06
CA ALA A 392 -24.62 -42.08 -4.27
C ALA A 392 -23.93 -43.00 -5.33
N VAL A 393 -22.80 -42.52 -5.87
CA VAL A 393 -21.59 -43.30 -6.29
C VAL A 393 -21.64 -44.23 -7.53
N GLU A 394 -20.50 -44.24 -8.24
CA GLU A 394 -20.03 -45.15 -9.31
C GLU A 394 -20.81 -45.20 -10.66
N GLY A 395 -20.17 -45.49 -11.79
CA GLY A 395 -18.78 -45.94 -12.01
C GLY A 395 -18.18 -45.53 -13.36
N SER A 396 -16.92 -45.90 -13.57
CA SER A 396 -16.06 -45.51 -14.70
C SER A 396 -16.35 -46.23 -16.02
N ALA A 397 -16.07 -45.56 -17.13
CA ALA A 397 -15.77 -46.18 -18.42
C ALA A 397 -14.84 -45.29 -19.25
N GLU A 398 -13.57 -45.70 -19.37
CA GLU A 398 -12.75 -45.29 -20.51
C GLU A 398 -13.16 -46.11 -21.75
N VAL A 399 -12.92 -45.60 -22.96
CA VAL A 399 -12.14 -46.31 -24.01
C VAL A 399 -12.08 -45.49 -25.32
N GLN A 400 -10.84 -45.20 -25.71
CA GLN A 400 -10.29 -45.02 -27.07
C GLN A 400 -11.01 -44.12 -28.11
N ALA A 401 -10.20 -43.19 -28.63
CA ALA A 401 -10.44 -42.46 -29.86
C ALA A 401 -10.37 -43.37 -31.11
N SER A 402 -10.94 -42.90 -32.22
CA SER A 402 -10.45 -43.24 -33.55
C SER A 402 -10.54 -42.03 -34.47
N ALA A 403 -9.57 -41.90 -35.39
CA ALA A 403 -9.42 -40.72 -36.25
C ALA A 403 -9.89 -41.00 -37.68
N CYS A 404 -10.40 -39.99 -38.37
CA CYS A 404 -10.59 -40.04 -39.82
C CYS A 404 -10.00 -38.79 -40.48
N LYS A 405 -8.91 -38.97 -41.23
CA LYS A 405 -8.45 -38.00 -42.22
C LYS A 405 -9.29 -38.16 -43.48
N LEU A 406 -9.65 -37.06 -44.12
CA LEU A 406 -9.72 -36.99 -45.59
C LEU A 406 -9.53 -35.54 -46.03
N GLN A 407 -8.78 -35.35 -47.13
CA GLN A 407 -8.36 -34.06 -47.64
C GLN A 407 -8.01 -34.21 -49.14
N TRP A 408 -7.97 -33.09 -49.86
CA TRP A 408 -7.39 -32.86 -51.19
C TRP A 408 -8.22 -33.10 -52.48
N LEU A 409 -8.08 -32.09 -53.35
CA LEU A 409 -8.43 -31.92 -54.78
C LEU A 409 -9.79 -31.25 -55.09
N GLY A 410 -9.84 -30.16 -55.89
CA GLY A 410 -8.76 -29.36 -56.49
C GLY A 410 -9.25 -28.24 -57.43
N CYS A 411 -8.29 -27.56 -58.10
CA CYS A 411 -8.46 -26.64 -59.25
C CYS A 411 -9.09 -25.23 -59.06
N CYS A 412 -8.22 -24.21 -59.20
CA CYS A 412 -8.49 -22.91 -59.85
C CYS A 412 -8.02 -23.03 -61.35
N PRO A 413 -8.00 -21.99 -62.25
CA PRO A 413 -8.48 -20.60 -62.18
C PRO A 413 -9.22 -20.09 -63.45
N ARG A 414 -9.60 -18.79 -63.51
CA ARG A 414 -9.39 -17.88 -64.68
C ARG A 414 -9.79 -16.40 -64.41
N HIS A 415 -9.31 -15.49 -65.27
CA HIS A 415 -9.48 -14.02 -65.18
C HIS A 415 -10.80 -13.50 -65.79
N TYR A 416 -11.18 -12.25 -65.47
CA TYR A 416 -11.47 -11.19 -66.47
C TYR A 416 -11.47 -9.78 -65.85
N SER A 417 -11.18 -8.75 -66.67
CA SER A 417 -11.20 -7.30 -66.38
C SER A 417 -11.29 -6.50 -67.70
N PRO A 418 -11.37 -5.15 -67.69
CA PRO A 418 -12.48 -4.25 -67.32
C PRO A 418 -13.18 -3.70 -68.61
N PRO A 419 -14.01 -2.61 -68.58
CA PRO A 419 -13.48 -1.24 -68.67
C PRO A 419 -14.31 -0.17 -67.92
N SER A 420 -14.05 1.12 -68.21
CA SER A 420 -14.63 2.32 -67.57
C SER A 420 -15.52 3.16 -68.51
N THR A 421 -16.34 4.10 -67.99
CA THR A 421 -16.47 5.51 -68.51
C THR A 421 -17.44 6.44 -67.74
N ALA A 422 -17.00 7.70 -67.58
CA ALA A 422 -17.69 9.01 -67.72
C ALA A 422 -18.99 9.44 -66.97
N THR A 423 -19.00 10.72 -66.58
CA THR A 423 -20.10 11.55 -66.03
C THR A 423 -20.79 12.42 -67.11
N PRO A 424 -21.92 13.11 -66.83
CA PRO A 424 -21.93 14.58 -67.02
C PRO A 424 -22.85 15.47 -66.12
N LEU A 425 -22.34 16.67 -65.75
CA LEU A 425 -22.95 18.04 -65.69
C LEU A 425 -24.21 18.35 -64.79
N LEU A 426 -24.37 19.45 -64.01
CA LEU A 426 -24.12 20.94 -64.11
C LEU A 426 -25.18 21.74 -64.91
N PRO A 427 -25.41 23.09 -64.73
CA PRO A 427 -24.81 24.15 -63.87
C PRO A 427 -25.92 25.04 -63.15
N PRO A 428 -25.91 26.40 -62.93
CA PRO A 428 -24.86 27.47 -62.97
C PRO A 428 -24.89 28.61 -61.87
N LEU A 429 -23.93 29.56 -62.02
CA LEU A 429 -23.82 30.95 -61.46
C LEU A 429 -23.35 31.18 -60.00
N SER A 430 -22.92 32.39 -59.56
CA SER A 430 -21.86 33.31 -60.07
C SER A 430 -21.55 34.50 -59.12
N GLN A 431 -20.40 35.19 -59.35
CA GLN A 431 -19.92 36.53 -58.90
C GLN A 431 -19.10 36.62 -57.59
N ALA A 432 -18.12 37.51 -57.38
CA ALA A 432 -17.14 38.35 -58.14
C ALA A 432 -16.52 39.33 -57.09
N GLN A 433 -15.34 39.97 -57.22
CA GLN A 433 -14.38 40.13 -58.32
C GLN A 433 -12.94 40.51 -57.82
N ARG A 434 -11.93 40.36 -58.71
CA ARG A 434 -10.53 40.92 -58.68
C ARG A 434 -9.54 40.20 -57.74
N SER A 435 -8.21 40.26 -57.89
CA SER A 435 -7.21 40.52 -58.98
C SER A 435 -5.78 40.39 -58.36
N ILE A 436 -4.59 40.26 -58.96
CA ILE A 436 -3.99 40.15 -60.33
C ILE A 436 -2.54 39.59 -60.09
N ARG A 437 -1.67 39.06 -60.98
CA ARG A 437 -1.45 39.11 -62.45
C ARG A 437 -0.97 37.72 -63.00
N ALA A 438 0.15 37.67 -63.74
CA ALA A 438 0.83 36.49 -64.35
C ALA A 438 2.32 36.90 -64.67
N PRO A 439 3.18 36.17 -65.44
CA PRO A 439 3.08 34.82 -66.09
C PRO A 439 4.33 33.86 -66.11
N ILE A 440 4.08 32.54 -66.24
CA ILE A 440 4.68 31.49 -67.15
C ILE A 440 6.23 31.39 -67.41
N THR A 441 6.85 30.18 -67.31
CA THR A 441 7.60 29.41 -68.40
C THR A 441 8.54 28.24 -67.95
N SER A 442 8.43 27.05 -68.60
CA SER A 442 9.48 26.01 -68.94
C SER A 442 10.39 25.35 -67.86
N SER A 443 10.95 24.11 -68.00
CA SER A 443 10.86 22.99 -68.98
C SER A 443 11.52 21.68 -68.46
N LEU A 444 11.16 20.50 -69.04
CA LEU A 444 11.96 19.32 -69.50
C LEU A 444 13.34 18.98 -68.84
N THR A 445 13.85 17.74 -68.66
CA THR A 445 13.62 16.37 -69.24
C THR A 445 14.34 15.32 -68.33
N SER A 446 13.75 14.19 -67.89
CA SER A 446 13.80 12.80 -68.45
C SER A 446 15.05 11.88 -68.24
N VAL A 447 14.79 10.66 -67.72
CA VAL A 447 15.33 9.32 -68.18
C VAL A 447 16.65 8.70 -67.61
N SER A 448 16.46 7.55 -66.90
CA SER A 448 17.23 6.26 -66.80
C SER A 448 18.64 6.07 -66.16
N SER A 449 18.73 4.97 -65.36
CA SER A 449 19.82 3.96 -65.20
C SER A 449 21.22 4.37 -64.67
N ILE A 450 21.82 3.76 -63.60
CA ILE A 450 22.30 2.35 -63.37
C ILE A 450 23.53 2.02 -64.26
N PRO A 451 24.70 1.46 -63.80
CA PRO A 451 24.98 0.62 -62.59
C PRO A 451 26.33 0.80 -61.80
N PHE A 452 26.51 -0.01 -60.73
CA PHE A 452 27.74 -0.68 -60.15
C PHE A 452 29.14 0.00 -59.97
N LEU A 453 29.62 0.02 -58.69
CA LEU A 453 30.93 -0.47 -58.11
C LEU A 453 31.61 0.46 -57.05
N PRO A 454 32.35 -0.09 -56.05
CA PRO A 454 33.12 0.62 -55.00
C PRO A 454 34.66 0.50 -55.24
N PRO A 455 35.63 0.75 -54.30
CA PRO A 455 35.57 1.25 -52.89
C PRO A 455 36.61 2.38 -52.57
N LEU A 456 36.92 2.58 -51.27
CA LEU A 456 38.13 3.19 -50.64
C LEU A 456 38.07 4.63 -50.05
N LEU A 457 37.93 4.65 -48.71
CA LEU A 457 38.74 5.38 -47.70
C LEU A 457 38.80 6.93 -47.59
N PHE A 458 38.93 7.36 -46.32
CA PHE A 458 39.38 8.68 -45.81
C PHE A 458 38.35 9.85 -45.90
N PRO A 459 38.42 10.86 -44.99
CA PRO A 459 37.47 10.86 -43.88
C PRO A 459 36.59 12.12 -43.74
N LEU A 460 35.41 11.96 -43.12
CA LEU A 460 34.52 13.08 -42.78
C LEU A 460 34.93 13.78 -41.45
N PRO A 461 34.84 15.12 -41.38
CA PRO A 461 35.26 15.88 -40.20
C PRO A 461 34.27 15.79 -39.05
N ARG A 462 34.77 15.54 -37.83
CA ARG A 462 33.98 15.68 -36.59
C ARG A 462 33.67 17.16 -36.34
N ARG A 463 32.38 17.53 -36.27
CA ARG A 463 31.96 18.72 -35.50
C ARG A 463 31.67 18.30 -34.06
N THR A 464 32.20 19.06 -33.12
CA THR A 464 32.17 18.77 -31.68
C THR A 464 30.93 19.32 -31.00
N PHE A 465 30.47 18.64 -29.94
CA PHE A 465 29.48 19.18 -29.01
C PHE A 465 30.12 20.27 -28.12
N PRO A 466 29.39 21.32 -27.73
CA PRO A 466 29.88 22.32 -26.78
C PRO A 466 29.95 21.74 -25.36
N THR A 467 31.08 21.94 -24.68
CA THR A 467 31.30 21.52 -23.30
C THR A 467 30.90 22.61 -22.30
N PHE A 468 30.32 22.19 -21.16
CA PHE A 468 30.10 23.08 -20.02
C PHE A 468 31.44 23.50 -19.38
N ARG A 469 31.46 24.70 -18.75
CA ARG A 469 32.55 25.17 -17.88
C ARG A 469 32.11 25.18 -16.40
N PRO A 470 33.04 24.98 -15.45
CA PRO A 470 32.76 25.05 -14.01
C PRO A 470 32.70 26.50 -13.48
N PRO A 471 32.15 26.72 -12.26
CA PRO A 471 32.14 28.02 -11.58
C PRO A 471 33.49 28.34 -10.88
N PRO A 472 33.76 29.62 -10.57
CA PRO A 472 34.90 30.06 -9.75
C PRO A 472 34.56 30.10 -8.23
N ASP A 473 35.61 30.08 -7.40
CA ASP A 473 35.57 30.08 -5.92
C ASP A 473 35.57 31.53 -5.33
N PRO A 474 35.17 31.76 -4.07
CA PRO A 474 34.73 33.10 -3.62
C PRO A 474 35.78 33.94 -2.87
N ALA A 475 35.78 35.26 -3.12
CA ALA A 475 36.48 36.26 -2.29
C ALA A 475 35.87 37.68 -2.39
N ALA A 476 36.05 38.47 -1.31
CA ALA A 476 35.79 39.92 -1.14
C ALA A 476 34.34 40.44 -0.97
N ALA A 477 34.24 41.60 -0.27
CA ALA A 477 33.03 42.40 0.11
C ALA A 477 31.94 41.65 0.91
N ARG A 478 31.60 41.93 2.19
CA ARG A 478 31.84 43.00 3.19
C ARG A 478 31.18 44.39 2.94
N HIS A 479 30.39 44.83 3.95
CA HIS A 479 29.79 46.17 4.22
C HIS A 479 28.65 46.63 3.26
N CYS A 480 27.44 47.08 3.66
CA CYS A 480 27.05 47.94 4.79
C CYS A 480 25.51 47.91 5.11
N LEU A 481 25.05 48.63 6.15
CA LEU A 481 23.64 48.73 6.66
C LEU A 481 22.90 50.00 6.17
N PRO A 482 21.55 50.06 6.23
CA PRO A 482 20.79 50.61 7.39
C PRO A 482 19.68 49.64 7.91
N LYS A 483 19.28 49.57 9.20
CA LYS A 483 18.63 50.54 10.15
C LYS A 483 17.20 50.98 9.74
N ALA A 484 16.19 51.10 10.63
CA ALA A 484 15.96 50.65 12.02
C ALA A 484 14.51 51.02 12.50
N ARG A 485 14.10 50.60 13.72
CA ARG A 485 12.92 51.03 14.54
C ARG A 485 11.56 50.41 14.14
N LYS A 486 10.56 50.22 15.03
CA LYS A 486 10.40 50.53 16.49
C LYS A 486 9.31 49.62 17.13
N SER A 487 9.37 49.38 18.45
CA SER A 487 8.22 48.97 19.30
C SER A 487 7.50 50.20 19.91
N PRO A 488 6.32 50.05 20.56
CA PRO A 488 6.30 49.89 22.03
C PRO A 488 5.15 49.05 22.65
N ASP A 489 5.48 48.34 23.74
CA ASP A 489 4.90 48.21 25.10
C ASP A 489 3.39 48.42 25.45
N LEU A 490 3.01 47.75 26.56
CA LEU A 490 1.80 47.88 27.43
C LEU A 490 0.49 47.28 26.87
N PHE A 491 -0.37 46.61 27.66
CA PHE A 491 -0.71 46.77 29.09
C PHE A 491 -0.73 45.45 29.91
N LEU A 492 -0.69 45.57 31.24
CA LEU A 492 -1.25 44.58 32.19
C LEU A 492 -2.72 44.93 32.48
N ASP A 493 -3.52 43.94 32.86
CA ASP A 493 -4.53 44.13 33.91
C ASP A 493 -4.75 42.82 34.71
N THR A 494 -5.34 42.91 35.90
CA THR A 494 -5.32 41.83 36.93
C THR A 494 -6.70 41.48 37.50
N MET A 495 -6.91 40.19 37.85
CA MET A 495 -7.81 39.60 38.89
C MET A 495 -7.79 38.05 38.67
N SER A 496 -7.62 37.10 39.61
CA SER A 496 -8.14 36.83 40.98
C SER A 496 -9.63 36.44 41.03
N ALA A 497 -10.12 35.46 41.81
CA ALA A 497 -9.51 34.29 42.49
C ALA A 497 -10.65 33.40 43.07
N GLU A 498 -10.42 32.09 43.24
CA GLU A 498 -11.26 31.14 44.03
C GLU A 498 -12.73 30.94 43.51
N GLU A 499 -13.54 29.95 43.93
CA GLU A 499 -13.58 29.07 45.11
C GLU A 499 -14.03 27.60 44.75
N VAL A 500 -14.22 26.69 45.73
CA VAL A 500 -14.30 25.22 45.52
C VAL A 500 -15.42 24.51 46.32
N ALA A 501 -16.21 23.64 45.67
CA ALA A 501 -16.87 22.46 46.27
C ALA A 501 -17.22 21.41 45.18
N LEU A 502 -16.90 20.10 45.23
CA LEU A 502 -17.08 18.99 46.20
C LEU A 502 -18.42 18.23 46.13
N GLN A 503 -18.49 17.16 45.31
CA GLN A 503 -19.00 15.81 45.66
C GLN A 503 -18.83 14.80 44.49
N ALA A 504 -18.92 13.49 44.77
CA ALA A 504 -18.66 12.36 43.87
C ALA A 504 -19.38 11.07 44.41
N PRO A 505 -19.36 9.88 43.76
CA PRO A 505 -18.70 9.50 42.51
C PRO A 505 -19.55 8.63 41.51
N ALA A 506 -18.88 8.18 40.44
CA ALA A 506 -19.13 6.96 39.65
C ALA A 506 -20.34 6.89 38.68
N GLY A 507 -20.03 6.89 37.38
CA GLY A 507 -20.89 6.48 36.26
C GLY A 507 -20.04 6.35 34.99
N VAL A 508 -20.27 5.32 34.18
CA VAL A 508 -19.49 5.07 32.95
C VAL A 508 -19.95 6.01 31.84
N ASP A 509 -19.02 6.77 31.24
CA ASP A 509 -18.93 7.14 29.81
C ASP A 509 -18.07 8.40 29.59
N ASP A 510 -16.78 8.24 29.26
CA ASP A 510 -16.11 9.19 28.36
C ASP A 510 -14.95 8.53 27.58
N VAL A 511 -15.24 8.18 26.32
CA VAL A 511 -14.27 7.90 25.26
C VAL A 511 -14.59 8.80 24.05
N ALA A 512 -15.31 9.91 24.29
CA ALA A 512 -15.96 10.70 23.25
C ALA A 512 -15.26 12.06 23.02
N GLN A 513 -14.59 12.61 24.04
CA GLN A 513 -14.02 13.97 23.97
C GLN A 513 -12.58 14.04 23.43
N SER A 514 -11.91 12.92 23.14
CA SER A 514 -10.50 12.90 22.69
C SER A 514 -10.28 13.26 21.21
N PHE A 515 -11.31 13.65 20.45
CA PHE A 515 -11.26 13.80 18.99
C PHE A 515 -11.60 15.22 18.47
N SER A 516 -11.39 16.26 19.27
CA SER A 516 -11.78 17.64 18.94
C SER A 516 -10.65 18.67 18.91
N HIS A 517 -9.51 18.38 18.27
CA HIS A 517 -8.57 19.42 17.80
C HIS A 517 -7.85 19.00 16.50
N LEU A 518 -8.46 19.33 15.35
CA LEU A 518 -7.85 19.17 14.02
C LEU A 518 -8.34 20.24 13.02
N SER A 519 -8.29 21.51 13.46
CA SER A 519 -8.68 22.68 12.68
C SER A 519 -7.55 23.13 11.75
N THR A 520 -7.46 22.53 10.56
CA THR A 520 -6.43 22.87 9.54
C THR A 520 -6.58 24.28 8.97
N THR A 521 -5.50 25.04 8.94
CA THR A 521 -5.34 26.23 8.08
C THR A 521 -4.57 25.89 6.80
N ASP A 522 -4.73 26.70 5.76
CA ASP A 522 -4.20 26.44 4.41
C ASP A 522 -2.68 26.65 4.38
N GLY A 523 -1.88 25.60 4.17
CA GLY A 523 -0.41 25.71 4.23
C GLY A 523 0.44 24.43 4.37
N GLY A 524 -0.15 23.26 4.65
CA GLY A 524 0.53 21.96 4.46
C GLY A 524 1.65 21.56 5.44
N GLU A 525 2.02 22.39 6.42
CA GLU A 525 2.78 21.94 7.60
C GLU A 525 1.81 21.60 8.76
N PRO A 526 2.14 20.61 9.61
CA PRO A 526 1.35 20.34 10.81
C PRO A 526 1.40 21.55 11.74
N ILE A 527 0.24 21.93 12.31
CA ILE A 527 0.17 23.01 13.29
C ILE A 527 1.07 22.62 14.48
N PRO A 528 2.06 23.45 14.87
CA PRO A 528 2.88 23.16 16.04
C PRO A 528 1.99 23.14 17.27
N ARG A 529 2.06 22.06 18.05
CA ARG A 529 1.24 21.90 19.25
C ARG A 529 1.54 23.02 20.25
N THR A 530 0.56 23.42 21.04
CA THR A 530 0.79 24.41 22.10
C THR A 530 1.65 23.82 23.22
N GLU A 531 2.29 24.66 24.04
CA GLU A 531 3.09 24.14 25.18
C GLU A 531 2.18 23.41 26.20
N GLU A 532 0.89 23.75 26.27
CA GLU A 532 -0.13 23.06 27.08
C GLU A 532 -0.48 21.67 26.51
N GLU A 533 -0.62 21.54 25.18
CA GLU A 533 -0.82 20.26 24.51
C GLU A 533 0.42 19.35 24.67
N TYR A 534 1.63 19.90 24.56
CA TYR A 534 2.86 19.18 24.90
C TYR A 534 2.92 18.79 26.38
N ALA A 535 2.47 19.67 27.30
CA ALA A 535 2.48 19.39 28.73
C ALA A 535 1.64 18.15 29.11
N GLN A 536 0.46 18.00 28.49
CA GLN A 536 -0.50 16.94 28.79
C GLN A 536 -0.23 15.63 28.03
N ALA A 537 0.52 15.70 26.91
CA ALA A 537 0.84 14.56 26.07
C ALA A 537 1.48 13.41 26.87
N GLN A 538 0.93 12.21 26.71
CA GLN A 538 1.42 11.00 27.39
C GLN A 538 2.65 10.43 26.68
N LEU A 539 3.69 10.13 27.45
CA LEU A 539 4.94 9.54 26.99
C LEU A 539 5.42 8.48 27.99
N THR A 540 6.23 7.52 27.52
CA THR A 540 7.06 6.67 28.38
C THR A 540 8.51 6.95 28.04
N LEU A 541 9.27 7.41 29.03
CA LEU A 541 10.71 7.66 28.91
C LEU A 541 11.46 6.69 29.84
N ARG A 542 12.59 6.16 29.35
CA ARG A 542 13.39 5.15 30.04
C ARG A 542 14.82 5.64 30.19
N ALA A 543 15.48 5.25 31.27
CA ALA A 543 16.87 5.61 31.53
C ALA A 543 17.65 4.45 32.17
N ILE A 544 18.90 4.27 31.77
CA ILE A 544 19.82 3.31 32.37
C ILE A 544 20.54 3.96 33.56
N VAL A 545 20.45 3.32 34.72
CA VAL A 545 20.98 3.79 36.01
C VAL A 545 21.76 2.66 36.67
N SER A 546 22.86 2.97 37.36
CA SER A 546 23.60 1.94 38.10
C SER A 546 22.80 1.43 39.30
N SER A 547 23.15 0.26 39.81
CA SER A 547 22.53 -0.31 41.01
C SER A 547 22.70 0.55 42.27
N LYS A 548 23.68 1.48 42.29
CA LYS A 548 23.85 2.48 43.34
C LYS A 548 22.85 3.63 43.17
N GLU A 549 22.80 4.23 41.98
CA GLU A 549 21.84 5.28 41.61
C GLU A 549 20.40 4.82 41.85
N ALA A 550 20.07 3.61 41.39
CA ALA A 550 18.78 2.97 41.61
C ALA A 550 18.42 2.78 43.10
N GLY A 551 19.41 2.61 43.99
CA GLY A 551 19.18 2.56 45.44
C GLY A 551 18.76 3.91 46.01
N VAL A 552 19.37 5.00 45.52
CA VAL A 552 19.05 6.39 45.89
C VAL A 552 17.68 6.79 45.34
N ILE A 553 17.37 6.44 44.09
CA ILE A 553 16.07 6.70 43.43
C ILE A 553 14.92 5.98 44.16
N ILE A 554 15.12 4.73 44.60
CA ILE A 554 14.10 3.98 45.36
C ILE A 554 13.98 4.51 46.79
N GLY A 555 15.10 4.82 47.45
CA GLY A 555 15.13 5.26 48.84
C GLY A 555 14.84 4.13 49.84
N LYS A 556 14.86 4.47 51.14
CA LYS A 556 14.53 3.51 52.21
C LYS A 556 13.07 3.09 52.06
N ALA A 557 12.82 1.78 52.09
CA ALA A 557 11.49 1.17 51.91
C ALA A 557 10.70 1.59 50.63
N GLY A 558 11.35 2.21 49.64
CA GLY A 558 10.67 2.74 48.45
C GLY A 558 10.16 4.18 48.55
N GLN A 559 10.42 4.87 49.67
CA GLN A 559 9.86 6.20 49.96
C GLN A 559 10.20 7.26 48.89
N ASN A 560 11.43 7.27 48.36
CA ASN A 560 11.84 8.29 47.38
C ASN A 560 11.09 8.09 46.05
N VAL A 561 10.84 6.84 45.65
CA VAL A 561 10.03 6.51 44.47
C VAL A 561 8.54 6.75 44.71
N ALA A 562 8.05 6.66 45.95
CA ALA A 562 6.68 7.06 46.30
C ALA A 562 6.50 8.57 46.17
N ASN A 563 7.30 9.36 46.92
CA ASN A 563 7.28 10.82 46.86
C ASN A 563 7.40 11.35 45.42
N LEU A 564 8.29 10.79 44.61
CA LEU A 564 8.45 11.19 43.20
C LEU A 564 7.16 10.96 42.38
N ARG A 565 6.40 9.89 42.61
CA ARG A 565 5.11 9.66 41.94
C ARG A 565 4.07 10.65 42.43
N ASP A 566 4.02 10.90 43.73
CA ASP A 566 3.02 11.75 44.37
C ASP A 566 3.23 13.24 44.01
N GLU A 567 4.47 13.71 43.95
CA GLU A 567 4.84 15.09 43.57
C GLU A 567 4.71 15.40 42.07
N THR A 568 4.75 14.38 41.19
CA THR A 568 4.79 14.58 39.72
C THR A 568 3.63 13.94 38.95
N GLY A 569 2.81 13.11 39.59
CA GLY A 569 1.69 12.40 38.98
C GLY A 569 2.07 11.24 38.04
N VAL A 570 3.36 10.91 37.91
CA VAL A 570 3.83 9.89 36.94
C VAL A 570 3.89 8.49 37.52
N ARG A 571 3.77 7.49 36.65
CA ARG A 571 4.06 6.07 36.96
C ARG A 571 5.56 5.81 36.75
N ALA A 572 6.36 6.06 37.80
CA ALA A 572 7.79 5.74 37.83
C ALA A 572 8.08 4.37 38.46
N GLY A 573 9.05 3.63 37.92
CA GLY A 573 9.49 2.34 38.47
C GLY A 573 10.90 1.95 37.99
N VAL A 574 11.61 1.15 38.80
CA VAL A 574 12.99 0.72 38.51
C VAL A 574 13.06 -0.81 38.42
N SER A 575 13.72 -1.34 37.39
CA SER A 575 13.85 -2.78 37.14
C SER A 575 14.40 -3.54 38.35
N LYS A 576 14.03 -4.81 38.50
CA LYS A 576 14.55 -5.70 39.55
C LYS A 576 16.07 -5.83 39.45
N VAL A 577 16.74 -6.07 40.58
CA VAL A 577 18.20 -6.30 40.61
C VAL A 577 18.51 -7.66 39.99
N VAL A 578 19.49 -7.71 39.07
CA VAL A 578 19.92 -8.93 38.39
C VAL A 578 21.35 -9.28 38.83
N PRO A 579 21.60 -10.47 39.42
CA PRO A 579 22.93 -10.85 39.87
C PRO A 579 23.98 -10.80 38.75
N GLY A 580 25.11 -10.13 39.00
CA GLY A 580 26.20 -9.97 38.02
C GLY A 580 26.00 -8.85 36.98
N VAL A 581 24.88 -8.12 37.01
CA VAL A 581 24.67 -6.94 36.14
C VAL A 581 24.54 -5.70 37.04
N HIS A 582 25.39 -4.70 36.81
CA HIS A 582 25.36 -3.46 37.60
C HIS A 582 24.28 -2.48 37.13
N ASP A 583 23.84 -2.59 35.87
CA ASP A 583 22.86 -1.71 35.26
C ASP A 583 21.41 -2.10 35.62
N ARG A 584 20.58 -1.09 35.83
CA ARG A 584 19.12 -1.19 36.03
C ARG A 584 18.44 -0.15 35.15
N VAL A 585 17.15 -0.34 34.87
CA VAL A 585 16.38 0.61 34.04
C VAL A 585 15.32 1.28 34.89
N LEU A 586 15.38 2.61 34.97
CA LEU A 586 14.29 3.48 35.39
C LEU A 586 13.33 3.64 34.20
N THR A 587 12.03 3.47 34.43
CA THR A 587 10.95 3.73 33.47
C THR A 587 9.99 4.74 34.10
N VAL A 588 9.64 5.79 33.36
CA VAL A 588 8.75 6.87 33.80
C VAL A 588 7.67 7.06 32.75
N THR A 589 6.40 6.87 33.11
CA THR A 589 5.25 7.01 32.20
C THR A 589 4.26 8.03 32.74
N GLY A 590 3.83 8.97 31.91
CA GLY A 590 2.83 9.98 32.29
C GLY A 590 2.82 11.17 31.32
N ALA A 591 2.25 12.28 31.78
CA ALA A 591 2.29 13.56 31.07
C ALA A 591 3.72 14.12 31.02
N LEU A 592 4.11 14.78 29.91
CA LEU A 592 5.48 15.29 29.73
C LEU A 592 5.94 16.23 30.85
N ASN A 593 5.03 17.07 31.37
CA ASN A 593 5.32 18.00 32.46
C ASN A 593 5.61 17.30 33.81
N GLY A 594 5.07 16.10 34.02
CA GLY A 594 5.41 15.22 35.13
C GLY A 594 6.74 14.50 34.88
N ILE A 595 6.99 14.07 33.65
CA ILE A 595 8.23 13.38 33.27
C ILE A 595 9.46 14.30 33.43
N SER A 596 9.40 15.55 32.97
CA SER A 596 10.50 16.50 33.14
C SER A 596 10.84 16.72 34.62
N LYS A 597 9.81 16.93 35.46
CA LYS A 597 9.94 17.06 36.92
C LYS A 597 10.44 15.79 37.60
N ALA A 598 10.02 14.62 37.14
CA ALA A 598 10.52 13.35 37.65
C ALA A 598 12.02 13.19 37.38
N TYR A 599 12.50 13.59 36.20
CA TYR A 599 13.94 13.61 35.89
C TYR A 599 14.71 14.72 36.62
N HIS A 600 14.08 15.86 36.94
CA HIS A 600 14.63 16.84 37.89
C HIS A 600 14.85 16.23 39.28
N LEU A 601 13.80 15.63 39.87
CA LEU A 601 13.86 15.00 41.19
C LEU A 601 14.88 13.85 41.25
N VAL A 602 14.98 13.04 40.19
CA VAL A 602 16.03 12.02 40.04
C VAL A 602 17.42 12.66 40.01
N ALA A 603 17.66 13.68 39.17
CA ALA A 603 18.96 14.34 39.09
C ALA A 603 19.38 14.97 40.43
N LYS A 604 18.45 15.65 41.11
CA LYS A 604 18.64 16.22 42.45
C LYS A 604 18.95 15.14 43.49
N GLY A 605 18.13 14.08 43.56
CA GLY A 605 18.34 12.97 44.49
C GLY A 605 19.68 12.25 44.28
N LEU A 606 20.12 12.09 43.02
CA LEU A 606 21.43 11.50 42.70
C LEU A 606 22.63 12.39 43.07
N LEU A 607 22.46 13.72 43.10
CA LEU A 607 23.47 14.65 43.63
C LEU A 607 23.52 14.58 45.17
N GLU A 608 22.36 14.62 45.83
CA GLU A 608 22.25 14.60 47.30
C GLU A 608 22.62 13.23 47.91
N GLY A 609 22.41 12.14 47.17
CA GLY A 609 22.70 10.77 47.59
C GLY A 609 24.12 10.26 47.27
N ALA A 610 25.02 11.09 46.74
CA ALA A 610 26.37 10.68 46.38
C ALA A 610 27.26 10.46 47.64
N PRO A 611 27.85 9.26 47.85
CA PRO A 611 28.61 8.97 49.07
C PRO A 611 29.98 9.65 49.08
N SER A 612 30.20 10.52 50.08
CA SER A 612 31.33 11.45 50.18
C SER A 612 32.63 10.88 50.79
N VAL A 613 32.95 9.59 50.54
CA VAL A 613 34.20 8.95 51.05
C VAL A 613 34.77 7.96 50.03
N GLY A 614 36.05 8.09 49.65
CA GLY A 614 36.64 7.17 48.66
C GLY A 614 38.09 7.37 48.17
N MET A 615 39.04 7.75 49.04
CA MET A 615 40.51 7.68 48.80
C MET A 615 41.07 8.25 47.47
N GLY A 616 41.63 9.47 47.49
CA GLY A 616 42.59 9.89 46.46
C GLY A 616 42.37 11.24 45.75
N GLY A 617 41.92 12.28 46.46
CA GLY A 617 41.89 13.66 45.94
C GLY A 617 40.53 14.33 46.01
N VAL A 618 40.52 15.66 45.93
CA VAL A 618 39.28 16.46 45.92
C VAL A 618 38.65 16.40 44.54
N ILE A 619 37.69 15.50 44.36
CA ILE A 619 36.82 15.51 43.18
C ILE A 619 35.78 16.62 43.40
N ASN A 620 35.93 17.74 42.70
CA ASN A 620 34.84 18.71 42.56
C ASN A 620 33.68 18.05 41.80
N THR A 621 32.70 17.52 42.51
CA THR A 621 31.37 17.24 41.96
C THR A 621 30.74 18.56 41.56
N SER A 622 30.86 18.91 40.29
CA SER A 622 30.53 20.23 39.73
C SER A 622 29.03 20.50 39.58
N GLY A 623 28.23 20.17 40.60
CA GLY A 623 26.77 20.35 40.63
C GLY A 623 26.00 19.57 39.56
N THR A 624 26.63 18.59 38.90
CA THR A 624 26.06 17.87 37.76
C THR A 624 26.17 16.37 37.90
N HIS A 625 25.12 15.64 37.54
CA HIS A 625 25.11 14.17 37.45
C HIS A 625 24.66 13.77 36.04
N PRO A 626 25.33 12.80 35.37
CA PRO A 626 24.89 12.32 34.07
C PRO A 626 23.58 11.51 34.20
N VAL A 627 22.61 11.79 33.35
CA VAL A 627 21.38 10.99 33.16
C VAL A 627 21.44 10.35 31.77
N ARG A 628 21.25 9.04 31.68
CA ARG A 628 21.38 8.28 30.43
C ARG A 628 20.01 7.83 29.94
N LEU A 629 19.38 8.66 29.11
CA LEU A 629 18.09 8.30 28.49
C LEU A 629 18.28 7.20 27.45
N LEU A 630 17.32 6.30 27.38
CA LEU A 630 17.21 5.24 26.37
C LEU A 630 16.23 5.70 25.28
N ILE A 631 16.74 5.85 24.06
CA ILE A 631 15.98 6.38 22.92
C ILE A 631 16.04 5.37 21.77
N SER A 632 14.92 5.17 21.07
CA SER A 632 14.89 4.33 19.86
C SER A 632 15.88 4.80 18.80
N HIS A 633 16.59 3.87 18.16
CA HIS A 633 17.47 4.17 17.03
C HIS A 633 16.76 5.01 15.96
N ASN A 634 15.50 4.68 15.66
CA ASN A 634 14.71 5.32 14.61
C ASN A 634 14.40 6.79 14.91
N GLN A 635 14.16 7.12 16.19
CA GLN A 635 13.84 8.48 16.64
C GLN A 635 15.09 9.32 16.95
N MET A 636 16.27 8.71 17.04
CA MET A 636 17.54 9.43 17.28
C MET A 636 17.80 10.54 16.24
N GLY A 637 17.23 10.42 15.04
CA GLY A 637 17.31 11.44 13.98
C GLY A 637 16.67 12.79 14.35
N THR A 638 15.60 12.81 15.15
CA THR A 638 14.92 14.06 15.54
C THR A 638 15.69 14.81 16.61
N ILE A 639 16.19 14.09 17.63
CA ILE A 639 17.03 14.66 18.70
C ILE A 639 18.33 15.23 18.14
N ILE A 640 19.03 14.50 17.27
CA ILE A 640 20.29 14.98 16.68
C ILE A 640 20.02 16.12 15.67
N GLY A 641 19.04 15.94 14.79
CA GLY A 641 18.77 16.86 13.69
C GLY A 641 19.84 16.87 12.59
N ARG A 642 19.58 17.60 11.49
CA ARG A 642 20.54 17.70 10.37
C ARG A 642 21.87 18.29 10.88
N GLN A 643 22.98 17.61 10.58
CA GLN A 643 24.34 17.98 11.01
C GLN A 643 24.53 18.19 12.53
N GLY A 644 23.63 17.66 13.38
CA GLY A 644 23.70 17.87 14.84
C GLY A 644 23.11 19.20 15.34
N LEU A 645 22.41 19.94 14.49
CA LEU A 645 21.88 21.26 14.84
C LEU A 645 20.84 21.23 15.97
N LYS A 646 19.95 20.23 16.04
CA LYS A 646 18.91 20.16 17.09
C LYS A 646 19.49 19.74 18.42
N ILE A 647 20.39 18.76 18.49
CA ILE A 647 21.08 18.41 19.73
C ILE A 647 21.98 19.55 20.22
N LYS A 648 22.52 20.39 19.32
CA LYS A 648 23.19 21.62 19.74
C LYS A 648 22.20 22.66 20.29
N GLN A 649 21.08 22.91 19.61
CA GLN A 649 20.04 23.83 20.07
C GLN A 649 19.52 23.47 21.47
N ILE A 650 19.30 22.18 21.75
CA ILE A 650 18.84 21.71 23.06
C ILE A 650 19.91 21.97 24.13
N GLN A 651 21.19 21.72 23.86
CA GLN A 651 22.30 22.06 24.77
C GLN A 651 22.40 23.58 25.01
N ASP A 652 22.40 24.39 23.94
CA ASP A 652 22.49 25.86 23.99
C ASP A 652 21.30 26.47 24.79
N ALA A 653 20.10 25.86 24.74
CA ALA A 653 18.90 26.33 25.46
C ALA A 653 18.75 25.81 26.91
N SER A 654 19.28 24.62 27.21
CA SER A 654 19.17 23.99 28.53
C SER A 654 20.40 24.22 29.43
N GLY A 655 21.55 24.60 28.86
CA GLY A 655 22.83 24.74 29.57
C GLY A 655 23.50 23.41 29.91
N VAL A 656 22.99 22.28 29.40
CA VAL A 656 23.57 20.94 29.64
C VAL A 656 24.48 20.52 28.49
N ARG A 657 25.34 19.53 28.75
CA ARG A 657 26.05 18.78 27.71
C ARG A 657 25.25 17.53 27.34
N MET A 658 25.14 17.23 26.05
CA MET A 658 24.45 16.03 25.53
C MET A 658 25.36 15.22 24.61
N VAL A 659 25.38 13.90 24.78
CA VAL A 659 26.13 12.96 23.95
C VAL A 659 25.25 11.77 23.58
N ALA A 660 24.86 11.69 22.29
CA ALA A 660 24.19 10.53 21.73
C ALA A 660 25.23 9.45 21.32
N GLN A 661 25.16 8.27 21.93
CA GLN A 661 26.03 7.15 21.58
C GLN A 661 25.72 6.62 20.17
N LYS A 662 26.76 6.17 19.45
CA LYS A 662 26.63 5.66 18.06
C LYS A 662 26.04 4.25 18.02
N GLU A 663 26.50 3.39 18.92
CA GLU A 663 26.12 1.98 19.00
C GLU A 663 24.77 1.79 19.72
N MET A 664 24.06 0.73 19.35
CA MET A 664 22.84 0.27 20.04
C MET A 664 23.22 -0.60 21.24
N LEU A 665 22.38 -0.61 22.28
CA LEU A 665 22.64 -1.46 23.44
C LEU A 665 22.51 -2.96 23.08
N PRO A 666 23.27 -3.84 23.75
CA PRO A 666 23.23 -5.28 23.46
C PRO A 666 21.80 -5.84 23.52
N GLN A 667 21.42 -6.58 22.46
CA GLN A 667 20.09 -7.19 22.28
C GLN A 667 18.91 -6.22 22.17
N SER A 668 19.16 -4.91 22.02
CA SER A 668 18.16 -3.83 21.98
C SER A 668 18.34 -2.95 20.73
N THR A 669 17.28 -2.23 20.34
CA THR A 669 17.35 -1.14 19.35
C THR A 669 17.34 0.25 19.98
N GLU A 670 17.50 0.35 21.31
CA GLU A 670 17.71 1.61 22.02
C GLU A 670 19.19 2.03 21.98
N ARG A 671 19.41 3.34 22.02
CA ARG A 671 20.71 4.01 22.08
C ARG A 671 20.69 4.98 23.25
N ILE A 672 21.84 5.14 23.92
CA ILE A 672 21.95 6.08 25.05
C ILE A 672 22.11 7.51 24.53
N VAL A 673 21.31 8.44 25.09
CA VAL A 673 21.61 9.87 25.12
C VAL A 673 22.02 10.21 26.55
N GLU A 674 23.31 10.50 26.76
CA GLU A 674 23.83 10.95 28.04
C GLU A 674 23.68 12.48 28.14
N ILE A 675 23.02 12.95 29.21
CA ILE A 675 22.72 14.35 29.51
C ILE A 675 23.45 14.70 30.81
N GLN A 676 24.35 15.68 30.78
CA GLN A 676 25.11 16.12 31.94
C GLN A 676 24.89 17.62 32.18
N GLY A 677 24.21 17.96 33.27
CA GLY A 677 23.86 19.33 33.64
C GLY A 677 23.38 19.42 35.09
N THR A 678 22.91 20.60 35.50
CA THR A 678 22.20 20.77 36.78
C THR A 678 20.79 20.17 36.69
N PRO A 679 20.08 19.93 37.81
CA PRO A 679 18.72 19.39 37.77
C PRO A 679 17.74 20.22 36.92
N GLU A 680 17.87 21.55 36.92
CA GLU A 680 17.03 22.49 36.16
C GLU A 680 17.37 22.46 34.66
N GLY A 681 18.64 22.21 34.32
CA GLY A 681 19.06 21.99 32.93
C GLY A 681 18.57 20.63 32.41
N ILE A 682 18.65 19.59 33.24
CA ILE A 682 18.17 18.24 32.90
C ILE A 682 16.66 18.23 32.70
N GLU A 683 15.89 18.99 33.49
CA GLU A 683 14.46 19.20 33.27
C GLU A 683 14.16 19.77 31.87
N LYS A 684 14.81 20.89 31.52
CA LYS A 684 14.65 21.56 30.21
C LYS A 684 15.08 20.69 29.04
N ALA A 685 16.19 19.95 29.19
CA ALA A 685 16.65 19.01 28.17
C ALA A 685 15.66 17.85 27.99
N THR A 686 15.10 17.33 29.08
CA THR A 686 14.08 16.26 29.05
C THR A 686 12.78 16.74 28.39
N TRP A 687 12.36 17.98 28.67
CA TRP A 687 11.20 18.63 28.03
C TRP A 687 11.36 18.71 26.50
N GLU A 688 12.47 19.29 26.02
CA GLU A 688 12.73 19.44 24.58
C GLU A 688 12.97 18.11 23.86
N ILE A 689 13.57 17.12 24.52
CA ILE A 689 13.65 15.74 24.00
C ILE A 689 12.25 15.13 23.90
N GLY A 690 11.41 15.31 24.91
CA GLY A 690 10.03 14.81 24.93
C GLY A 690 9.21 15.31 23.75
N LYS A 691 9.27 16.62 23.44
CA LYS A 691 8.65 17.18 22.21
C LYS A 691 9.11 16.43 20.96
N CYS A 692 10.43 16.26 20.78
CA CYS A 692 11.02 15.56 19.63
C CYS A 692 10.62 14.07 19.53
N LEU A 693 10.17 13.45 20.61
CA LEU A 693 9.67 12.08 20.66
C LEU A 693 8.15 12.00 20.44
N ILE A 694 7.39 13.02 20.84
CA ILE A 694 5.94 13.15 20.65
C ILE A 694 5.61 13.47 19.19
N ASP A 695 6.38 14.38 18.57
CA ASP A 695 6.22 14.79 17.18
C ASP A 695 6.49 13.64 16.19
N ASP A 696 7.39 12.72 16.55
CA ASP A 696 7.84 11.59 15.72
C ASP A 696 7.58 10.24 16.42
N HIS A 697 6.50 10.16 17.19
CA HIS A 697 6.13 8.98 17.98
C HIS A 697 5.92 7.73 17.11
N GLU A 698 5.46 7.89 15.85
CA GLU A 698 5.29 6.80 14.89
C GLU A 698 6.59 6.03 14.61
N ARG A 699 7.76 6.69 14.64
CA ARG A 699 9.05 6.00 14.49
C ARG A 699 9.49 5.22 15.74
N GLY A 700 8.80 5.40 16.87
CA GLY A 700 9.00 4.62 18.09
C GLY A 700 8.43 3.19 18.01
N TYR A 701 7.48 2.92 17.10
CA TYR A 701 6.90 1.59 16.95
C TYR A 701 7.96 0.53 16.57
N GLY A 702 7.89 -0.65 17.18
CA GLY A 702 8.84 -1.75 16.97
C GLY A 702 10.18 -1.63 17.72
N THR A 703 10.33 -0.68 18.66
CA THR A 703 11.57 -0.52 19.44
C THR A 703 11.76 -1.68 20.44
N VAL A 704 12.85 -2.45 20.27
CA VAL A 704 13.22 -3.53 21.20
C VAL A 704 13.88 -2.93 22.44
N LEU A 705 13.14 -2.87 23.53
CA LEU A 705 13.56 -2.28 24.80
C LEU A 705 14.75 -3.01 25.44
N TYR A 706 15.76 -2.26 25.89
CA TYR A 706 16.88 -2.79 26.66
C TYR A 706 16.42 -3.37 27.99
N ASN A 707 16.90 -4.58 28.29
CA ASN A 707 16.63 -5.31 29.52
C ASN A 707 17.97 -5.86 30.06
N PRO A 708 18.41 -5.50 31.28
CA PRO A 708 19.70 -5.89 31.83
C PRO A 708 19.75 -7.38 32.23
N ALA A 709 19.90 -8.25 31.25
CA ALA A 709 20.04 -9.70 31.41
C ALA A 709 21.51 -10.14 31.60
N VAL A 710 21.70 -11.29 32.25
CA VAL A 710 23.04 -11.81 32.61
C VAL A 710 23.84 -12.20 31.36
N ARG A 711 24.99 -11.55 31.16
CA ARG A 711 26.03 -12.02 30.23
C ARG A 711 26.58 -13.37 30.73
N VAL A 712 26.52 -14.41 29.91
CA VAL A 712 27.34 -15.62 30.12
C VAL A 712 28.78 -15.28 29.78
N GLN A 713 29.51 -14.77 30.77
CA GLN A 713 30.90 -14.35 30.62
C GLN A 713 31.83 -15.57 30.58
N ALA A 714 32.58 -15.73 29.50
CA ALA A 714 33.59 -16.78 29.38
C ALA A 714 34.68 -16.58 30.45
N GLY A 715 34.95 -17.61 31.24
CA GLY A 715 35.87 -17.53 32.37
C GLY A 715 37.33 -17.43 31.93
N THR A 716 38.01 -16.36 32.32
CA THR A 716 39.47 -16.22 32.19
C THR A 716 40.18 -17.09 33.23
N GLY A 717 40.60 -18.30 32.83
CA GLY A 717 41.52 -19.16 33.58
C GLY A 717 43.00 -18.91 33.22
N PRO A 718 43.96 -19.34 34.06
CA PRO A 718 45.36 -18.94 33.95
C PRO A 718 46.14 -19.61 32.80
N VAL A 719 47.24 -18.97 32.42
CA VAL A 719 48.13 -19.38 31.33
C VAL A 719 48.98 -20.60 31.73
N SER A 720 49.05 -21.63 30.87
CA SER A 720 50.05 -22.70 30.97
C SER A 720 50.42 -23.25 29.58
N ASN A 721 51.67 -23.68 29.40
CA ASN A 721 52.19 -24.20 28.13
C ASN A 721 51.68 -25.63 27.81
N GLY A 722 51.45 -25.92 26.52
CA GLY A 722 51.15 -27.27 26.01
C GLY A 722 51.39 -27.36 24.49
N PHE A 723 51.90 -28.49 24.01
CA PHE A 723 52.41 -28.68 22.63
C PHE A 723 51.56 -29.66 21.80
N ALA A 724 51.49 -29.43 20.48
CA ALA A 724 51.22 -30.40 19.40
C ALA A 724 49.85 -31.13 19.34
N GLY A 725 49.55 -31.83 18.24
CA GLY A 725 48.29 -32.59 18.08
C GLY A 725 48.11 -33.41 16.79
N ASN A 726 47.68 -32.78 15.68
CA ASN A 726 47.61 -33.31 14.29
C ASN A 726 46.63 -34.50 13.98
N ARG A 727 45.96 -34.43 12.79
CA ARG A 727 45.15 -35.48 12.08
C ARG A 727 43.77 -35.89 12.65
N SER A 728 42.83 -36.50 11.92
CA SER A 728 42.41 -36.49 10.48
C SER A 728 41.06 -37.24 10.28
N TYR A 729 40.39 -37.02 9.13
CA TYR A 729 39.28 -37.77 8.46
C TYR A 729 38.98 -39.24 8.90
N ASN A 730 37.76 -39.83 8.78
CA ASN A 730 36.79 -39.74 7.65
C ASN A 730 35.39 -40.39 7.91
N ARG A 731 34.45 -40.22 6.96
CA ARG A 731 33.31 -41.11 6.53
C ARG A 731 31.97 -41.31 7.31
N THR A 732 30.89 -40.81 6.69
CA THR A 732 29.62 -41.47 6.22
C THR A 732 28.80 -42.48 7.08
N GLY A 733 27.48 -42.26 7.16
CA GLY A 733 26.44 -43.27 7.46
C GLY A 733 24.99 -42.73 7.38
N HIS A 734 24.01 -43.53 6.94
CA HIS A 734 22.57 -43.23 6.87
C HIS A 734 21.74 -44.28 7.64
N GLY A 735 20.56 -43.93 8.16
CA GLY A 735 19.48 -44.90 8.45
C GLY A 735 18.62 -44.65 9.70
N ASN A 736 17.31 -44.45 9.47
CA ASN A 736 16.10 -44.93 10.19
C ASN A 736 16.29 -45.70 11.52
N ASP A 737 15.39 -45.76 12.50
CA ASP A 737 14.07 -45.22 12.85
C ASP A 737 13.73 -45.87 14.20
N PHE A 738 12.89 -45.24 15.03
CA PHE A 738 11.69 -45.79 15.70
C PHE A 738 11.33 -45.06 17.00
N SER A 739 10.07 -45.19 17.39
CA SER A 739 9.47 -44.55 18.55
C SER A 739 9.73 -45.32 19.84
N ASP A 740 9.87 -44.60 20.96
CA ASP A 740 8.81 -44.56 21.99
C ASP A 740 9.18 -43.62 23.15
N SER A 741 8.24 -43.43 24.09
CA SER A 741 8.41 -42.69 25.34
C SER A 741 7.52 -43.35 26.39
N PRO A 742 7.98 -43.49 27.65
CA PRO A 742 7.65 -42.40 28.59
C PRO A 742 8.69 -42.11 29.70
N THR A 743 8.72 -40.83 30.11
CA THR A 743 8.96 -40.30 31.49
C THR A 743 9.98 -41.00 32.43
N TYR A 744 11.06 -40.31 32.82
CA TYR A 744 11.06 -39.41 34.00
C TYR A 744 12.41 -38.66 34.22
N SER A 745 12.32 -37.55 34.98
CA SER A 745 13.35 -36.86 35.80
C SER A 745 14.77 -36.55 35.28
N ARG A 746 15.14 -35.27 35.52
CA ARG A 746 16.47 -34.67 35.33
C ARG A 746 17.61 -35.42 36.05
N ARG A 747 18.77 -35.50 35.41
CA ARG A 747 20.08 -35.25 36.06
C ARG A 747 20.93 -34.31 35.22
N SER A 748 21.80 -33.55 35.89
CA SER A 748 22.79 -32.67 35.26
C SER A 748 24.02 -33.50 34.89
N GLY A 749 24.55 -33.32 33.68
CA GLY A 749 25.75 -33.97 33.16
C GLY A 749 26.48 -33.05 32.20
N SER A 750 27.82 -33.07 32.22
CA SER A 750 28.68 -32.05 31.62
C SER A 750 29.34 -32.51 30.32
N ASP A 751 28.77 -32.13 29.17
CA ASP A 751 29.35 -32.37 27.83
C ASP A 751 29.40 -31.09 26.96
N ALA A 752 29.48 -29.91 27.60
CA ALA A 752 29.52 -28.61 26.92
C ALA A 752 30.95 -28.06 26.68
N ALA A 753 31.99 -28.82 27.05
CA ALA A 753 33.38 -28.34 27.11
C ALA A 753 34.18 -28.47 25.79
N SER A 754 33.52 -28.82 24.67
CA SER A 754 34.21 -29.15 23.41
C SER A 754 33.49 -28.61 22.17
N ARG A 755 33.19 -27.30 22.17
CA ARG A 755 32.81 -26.55 20.96
C ARG A 755 33.79 -25.41 20.70
N PRO A 756 34.22 -25.20 19.44
CA PRO A 756 35.07 -24.08 19.09
C PRO A 756 34.33 -22.73 19.26
N PRO A 757 35.05 -21.60 19.29
CA PRO A 757 34.45 -20.27 19.28
C PRO A 757 33.46 -20.10 18.12
N MET A 758 32.42 -19.29 18.33
CA MET A 758 31.53 -18.87 17.25
C MET A 758 32.35 -18.11 16.19
N PRO A 759 32.28 -18.46 14.89
CA PRO A 759 32.91 -17.66 13.86
C PRO A 759 32.19 -16.31 13.74
N THR A 760 32.95 -15.27 13.38
CA THR A 760 32.44 -13.91 13.12
C THR A 760 32.00 -13.71 11.67
N THR A 761 32.35 -14.64 10.79
CA THR A 761 32.02 -14.64 9.35
C THR A 761 31.38 -15.97 8.94
N THR A 762 30.62 -15.99 7.85
CA THR A 762 30.21 -17.22 7.18
C THR A 762 31.41 -17.92 6.50
N GLU A 763 31.20 -19.13 5.97
CA GLU A 763 32.20 -19.82 5.14
C GLU A 763 32.52 -19.03 3.85
N ASP A 764 31.57 -18.21 3.38
CA ASP A 764 31.71 -17.28 2.25
C ASP A 764 32.33 -15.92 2.63
N GLY A 765 32.64 -15.70 3.92
CA GLY A 765 33.28 -14.46 4.41
C GLY A 765 32.35 -13.29 4.74
N GLU A 766 31.02 -13.46 4.70
CA GLU A 766 30.06 -12.40 5.07
C GLU A 766 30.03 -12.19 6.60
N GLU A 767 29.93 -10.93 7.07
CA GLU A 767 29.78 -10.63 8.50
C GLU A 767 28.47 -11.20 9.07
N ILE A 768 28.57 -11.89 10.21
CA ILE A 768 27.41 -12.46 10.89
C ILE A 768 26.69 -11.39 11.71
N GLN A 769 25.52 -10.99 11.24
CA GLN A 769 24.62 -10.07 11.93
C GLN A 769 23.65 -10.82 12.85
N THR A 770 23.17 -10.12 13.88
CA THR A 770 22.11 -10.60 14.79
C THR A 770 20.89 -9.69 14.67
N GLN A 771 19.71 -10.28 14.45
CA GLN A 771 18.42 -9.58 14.43
C GLN A 771 17.48 -10.18 15.49
N ASN A 772 16.76 -9.33 16.21
CA ASN A 772 15.77 -9.75 17.21
C ASN A 772 14.37 -9.33 16.77
N ILE A 773 13.38 -10.20 16.99
CA ILE A 773 11.94 -9.87 16.87
C ILE A 773 11.18 -10.42 18.09
N SER A 774 10.08 -9.78 18.45
CA SER A 774 9.19 -10.22 19.54
C SER A 774 7.87 -10.71 18.95
N ILE A 775 7.37 -11.83 19.50
CA ILE A 775 6.21 -12.56 18.96
C ILE A 775 5.31 -13.01 20.13
N PRO A 776 4.01 -12.65 20.15
CA PRO A 776 3.03 -13.14 21.13
C PRO A 776 3.05 -14.66 21.35
N SER A 777 3.07 -15.09 22.61
CA SER A 777 3.30 -16.50 23.01
C SER A 777 2.31 -17.50 22.40
N ASP A 778 1.08 -17.07 22.16
CA ASP A 778 -0.01 -17.83 21.54
C ASP A 778 0.23 -18.10 20.04
N MET A 779 1.00 -17.25 19.36
CA MET A 779 1.42 -17.44 17.97
C MET A 779 2.75 -18.20 17.85
N VAL A 780 3.62 -18.20 18.87
CA VAL A 780 4.89 -18.95 18.85
C VAL A 780 4.69 -20.46 18.57
N GLY A 781 3.54 -21.02 18.96
CA GLY A 781 3.20 -22.41 18.68
C GLY A 781 3.14 -22.75 17.17
N CYS A 782 2.61 -21.86 16.32
CA CYS A 782 2.50 -22.14 14.88
C CYS A 782 3.85 -22.10 14.17
N ILE A 783 4.76 -21.23 14.62
CA ILE A 783 6.12 -21.09 14.07
C ILE A 783 7.02 -22.26 14.46
N ILE A 784 6.94 -22.73 15.72
CA ILE A 784 7.71 -23.90 16.16
C ILE A 784 7.21 -25.15 15.42
N GLY A 785 5.89 -25.32 15.32
CA GLY A 785 5.26 -26.51 14.73
C GLY A 785 5.36 -27.74 15.63
N ARG A 786 4.59 -28.79 15.31
CA ARG A 786 4.59 -30.05 16.08
C ARG A 786 6.00 -30.67 16.09
N GLY A 787 6.55 -30.91 17.28
CA GLY A 787 7.92 -31.42 17.45
C GLY A 787 9.05 -30.47 17.07
N GLY A 788 8.78 -29.19 16.77
CA GLY A 788 9.80 -28.25 16.30
C GLY A 788 10.17 -28.41 14.82
N SER A 789 9.35 -29.13 14.03
CA SER A 789 9.58 -29.37 12.61
C SER A 789 9.68 -28.08 11.80
N LYS A 790 8.74 -27.16 11.99
CA LYS A 790 8.60 -25.95 11.16
C LYS A 790 9.70 -24.93 11.43
N ILE A 791 10.09 -24.70 12.69
CA ILE A 791 11.27 -23.88 12.99
C ILE A 791 12.58 -24.52 12.48
N SER A 792 12.65 -25.85 12.40
CA SER A 792 13.83 -26.55 11.84
C SER A 792 13.90 -26.42 10.32
N GLU A 793 12.74 -26.45 9.64
CA GLU A 793 12.61 -26.12 8.22
C GLU A 793 12.99 -24.66 7.91
N ILE A 794 12.51 -23.69 8.70
CA ILE A 794 12.87 -22.27 8.55
C ILE A 794 14.38 -22.07 8.74
N ARG A 795 15.01 -22.72 9.72
CA ARG A 795 16.48 -22.70 9.89
C ARG A 795 17.21 -23.30 8.68
N LYS A 796 16.76 -24.45 8.17
CA LYS A 796 17.37 -25.15 7.03
C LYS A 796 17.25 -24.35 5.73
N SER A 797 16.11 -23.70 5.50
CA SER A 797 15.82 -22.95 4.26
C SER A 797 16.40 -21.53 4.26
N SER A 798 16.53 -20.89 5.43
CA SER A 798 17.16 -19.56 5.57
C SER A 798 18.68 -19.60 5.73
N GLY A 799 19.24 -20.70 6.25
CA GLY A 799 20.64 -20.78 6.68
C GLY A 799 20.90 -20.11 8.03
N ALA A 800 19.94 -19.37 8.59
CA ALA A 800 20.12 -18.61 9.82
C ALA A 800 19.89 -19.45 11.09
N ARG A 801 20.72 -19.21 12.10
CA ARG A 801 20.65 -19.83 13.41
C ARG A 801 19.65 -19.10 14.30
N ILE A 802 18.37 -19.50 14.19
CA ILE A 802 17.27 -18.93 14.99
C ILE A 802 17.22 -19.58 16.38
N SER A 803 17.24 -18.75 17.43
CA SER A 803 17.00 -19.09 18.83
C SER A 803 15.68 -18.48 19.33
N ILE A 804 15.01 -19.11 20.29
CA ILE A 804 13.72 -18.68 20.84
C ILE A 804 13.80 -18.63 22.36
N ALA A 805 13.38 -17.53 22.97
CA ALA A 805 13.31 -17.37 24.42
C ALA A 805 12.38 -18.42 25.05
N LYS A 806 12.81 -19.03 26.17
CA LYS A 806 12.04 -20.09 26.87
C LYS A 806 10.84 -19.57 27.67
N ALA A 807 10.83 -18.27 27.99
CA ALA A 807 9.75 -17.57 28.66
C ALA A 807 9.46 -16.25 27.91
N PRO A 808 8.32 -15.59 28.16
CA PRO A 808 8.07 -14.23 27.70
C PRO A 808 9.12 -13.24 28.21
N HIS A 809 9.29 -12.12 27.52
CA HIS A 809 10.27 -11.07 27.87
C HIS A 809 9.65 -9.86 28.58
N ASP A 810 8.32 -9.82 28.66
CA ASP A 810 7.46 -8.70 29.02
C ASP A 810 6.13 -9.20 29.63
N GLU A 811 5.38 -8.29 30.26
CA GLU A 811 4.09 -8.61 30.93
C GLU A 811 2.92 -8.76 29.95
N THR A 812 3.11 -8.32 28.70
CA THR A 812 2.23 -8.56 27.52
C THR A 812 2.28 -10.00 27.00
N GLY A 813 3.29 -10.79 27.39
CA GLY A 813 3.37 -12.21 27.04
C GLY A 813 4.03 -12.50 25.69
N GLU A 814 4.87 -11.62 25.16
CA GLU A 814 5.63 -11.86 23.94
C GLU A 814 6.95 -12.58 24.21
N ARG A 815 7.39 -13.42 23.28
CA ARG A 815 8.65 -14.16 23.34
C ARG A 815 9.59 -13.69 22.25
N MET A 816 10.80 -13.36 22.64
CA MET A 816 11.87 -12.94 21.72
C MET A 816 12.40 -14.13 20.89
N PHE A 817 12.57 -13.88 19.59
CA PHE A 817 13.32 -14.70 18.65
C PHE A 817 14.61 -13.94 18.29
N THR A 818 15.74 -14.64 18.32
CA THR A 818 17.05 -14.12 17.94
C THR A 818 17.54 -14.88 16.71
N ILE A 819 17.72 -14.17 15.60
CA ILE A 819 18.16 -14.68 14.30
C ILE A 819 19.64 -14.30 14.14
N MET A 820 20.50 -15.25 13.81
CA MET A 820 21.94 -15.00 13.58
C MET A 820 22.41 -15.67 12.28
N GLY A 821 23.11 -14.92 11.44
CA GLY A 821 23.54 -15.33 10.11
C GLY A 821 24.02 -14.13 9.30
N SER A 822 24.32 -14.31 8.01
CA SER A 822 24.61 -13.16 7.14
C SER A 822 23.35 -12.32 6.87
N PRO A 823 23.46 -11.10 6.32
CA PRO A 823 22.31 -10.22 6.11
C PRO A 823 21.21 -10.87 5.27
N SER A 824 21.59 -11.57 4.20
CA SER A 824 20.69 -12.31 3.30
C SER A 824 20.03 -13.51 3.99
N SER A 825 20.79 -14.25 4.81
CA SER A 825 20.28 -15.36 5.63
C SER A 825 19.24 -14.87 6.64
N ASN A 826 19.52 -13.74 7.30
CA ASN A 826 18.64 -13.14 8.29
C ASN A 826 17.36 -12.57 7.66
N GLU A 827 17.46 -11.85 6.54
CA GLU A 827 16.29 -11.35 5.79
C GLU A 827 15.37 -12.50 5.35
N LYS A 828 15.95 -13.61 4.86
CA LYS A 828 15.21 -14.81 4.46
C LYS A 828 14.54 -15.50 5.66
N ALA A 829 15.22 -15.58 6.81
CA ALA A 829 14.62 -16.10 8.04
C ALA A 829 13.47 -15.22 8.55
N LEU A 830 13.66 -13.90 8.53
CA LEU A 830 12.69 -12.90 8.96
C LEU A 830 11.41 -12.98 8.12
N TYR A 831 11.55 -13.07 6.79
CA TYR A 831 10.44 -13.26 5.86
C TYR A 831 9.62 -14.52 6.19
N LEU A 832 10.29 -15.67 6.32
CA LEU A 832 9.65 -16.95 6.63
C LEU A 832 8.97 -16.96 8.01
N LEU A 833 9.50 -16.23 8.99
CA LEU A 833 8.86 -16.08 10.31
C LEU A 833 7.58 -15.25 10.23
N TYR A 834 7.58 -14.13 9.50
CA TYR A 834 6.39 -13.30 9.30
C TYR A 834 5.32 -13.96 8.43
N GLU A 835 5.69 -14.64 7.34
CA GLU A 835 4.77 -15.41 6.48
C GLU A 835 3.95 -16.42 7.31
N ASN A 836 4.60 -17.08 8.28
CA ASN A 836 3.95 -18.03 9.17
C ASN A 836 3.07 -17.39 10.27
N LEU A 837 3.36 -16.15 10.66
CA LEU A 837 2.47 -15.37 11.54
C LEU A 837 1.21 -14.93 10.80
N GLU A 838 1.35 -14.37 9.60
CA GLU A 838 0.19 -13.92 8.82
C GLU A 838 -0.72 -15.09 8.40
N ALA A 839 -0.13 -16.25 8.05
CA ALA A 839 -0.91 -17.46 7.78
C ALA A 839 -1.74 -17.92 9.01
N GLU A 840 -1.19 -17.89 10.22
CA GLU A 840 -1.94 -18.25 11.43
C GLU A 840 -2.97 -17.18 11.82
N LYS A 841 -2.68 -15.89 11.62
CA LYS A 841 -3.65 -14.80 11.79
C LYS A 841 -4.85 -14.97 10.85
N MET A 842 -4.61 -15.22 9.56
CA MET A 842 -5.68 -15.50 8.58
C MET A 842 -6.47 -16.76 8.94
N ARG A 843 -5.80 -17.82 9.40
CA ARG A 843 -6.49 -19.05 9.86
C ARG A 843 -7.41 -18.79 11.06
N ARG A 844 -7.05 -17.86 11.95
CA ARG A 844 -7.87 -17.49 13.11
C ARG A 844 -9.00 -16.53 12.77
N SER A 845 -8.81 -15.58 11.86
CA SER A 845 -9.89 -14.68 11.41
C SER A 845 -10.91 -15.36 10.50
N GLN A 846 -10.58 -16.54 9.94
CA GLN A 846 -11.50 -17.39 9.16
C GLN A 846 -12.19 -18.47 10.00
N ALA A 847 -11.81 -18.66 11.26
CA ALA A 847 -12.52 -19.57 12.16
C ALA A 847 -13.81 -18.88 12.67
N PRO A 848 -14.98 -19.56 12.66
CA PRO A 848 -16.14 -19.03 13.36
C PRO A 848 -15.83 -18.94 14.86
N GLN A 849 -16.28 -17.85 15.49
CA GLN A 849 -16.31 -17.75 16.94
C GLN A 849 -17.48 -18.60 17.45
N GLU A 850 -17.20 -19.54 18.35
CA GLU A 850 -18.18 -20.26 19.18
C GLU A 850 -18.57 -19.44 20.41
#